data_AF-A0A0F8D2N4-F1
#
_entry.id   AF-A0A0F8D2N4-F1
#
_cell.length_a   1.000
_cell.length_b   1.000
_cell.length_c   1.000
_cell.angle_alpha   90.00
_cell.angle_beta   90.00
_cell.angle_gamma   90.00
#
_symmetry.space_group_name_H-M   'P 1'
#
loop_
_entity.id
_entity.type
_entity.pdbx_description
1 polymer ?
#
loop_
_entity_poly.entity_id
_entity_poly.type
_entity_poly.pdbx_seq_one_letter_code
_entity_poly.pdbx_strand_id
1 'polypeptide(L)'
;MHISASQPKQRDAMLLGASSPLPAEPESVSLPSLQEKIWQQAYSNLRSEEPGLVKAFEKIILSELQPGTNTATSTNRIEVTSLQMQQLIQIGIDRTKKEISIKQGIDDGLQAVNAIRGIIDGAFRAAPEAAVIWATVSLGIDVLTNPVTEALKNRQGIQYVIGRTQWYWSLADLLLDENKSDRATAVLRDRLEKNIIELFQKLLLYQIRSICLYRRNQIVTVLRDALLIDDWAGKLADIKEAENSVQSDMDQYNTQESQIKMNELNNTTAALQTSLKSVYAEMQSQAERREDDKDKQCLADLYVTDPRTDKKTIEDKKGGLLKDSYKWILQHKDFLNFKNNEESQILWIKGNPGKGKTMLLCGIIDELESDPSISPYYFFCQATGGDRLNTATSVLRGLIYHLARRNPQLIKHVRTKYDYIGEKIFQNESAWHEVCEIATAMLEDSSLQKPILIVDALDECMVGRDHLLDFITKPSPAKWIVSSRNWVDIEGSLSDTDQKTLEGHSSVTSVVFSNDGQRLASGSRDDTVKIWDATSGACLQTLEGHSKTVTSVVFSNNGQRLASGSSDNTVKIWDATSGACLQTLEGHSDYVTSVAFSNDGQRLASGSYDNTIKIWDATSGECLQTLEGHSYGVTSVVFSNDGQRLSSGSEDNTVKVWDATSGACLQTLEGHSYGVTSVVFSNDGQRLASGSWDNTAKIWDATSGACLRTLEGHSDYVTSAIFSNDEKRLASKPPGDQPSLYPKLYNYTLSTDTAWIMQHGQRKLWLPPPCRPTTFVASQTGVGLVLSFKRIIVIGFRSLD
;
A
#
# COMPACT_ATOMS: atom_id res chain seq x y z
N MET A 1 9.41 -30.07 32.80
CA MET A 1 8.80 -31.39 33.08
C MET A 1 8.78 -32.17 31.78
N HIS A 2 9.35 -33.38 31.78
CA HIS A 2 9.47 -34.29 30.64
C HIS A 2 8.12 -34.82 30.14
N ILE A 3 8.07 -35.17 28.84
CA ILE A 3 7.56 -36.42 28.20
C ILE A 3 7.17 -36.10 26.72
N SER A 4 8.04 -36.44 25.75
CA SER A 4 7.96 -37.50 24.71
C SER A 4 7.30 -37.05 23.39
N ALA A 5 8.03 -36.86 22.27
CA ALA A 5 8.67 -37.83 21.37
C ALA A 5 7.75 -38.41 20.28
N SER A 6 7.86 -37.88 19.05
CA SER A 6 7.84 -38.64 17.81
C SER A 6 8.48 -37.82 16.68
N GLN A 7 9.54 -38.36 16.08
CA GLN A 7 10.20 -37.85 14.87
C GLN A 7 9.89 -38.79 13.68
N PRO A 8 9.82 -38.26 12.45
CA PRO A 8 9.65 -39.02 11.21
C PRO A 8 11.02 -39.43 10.61
N LYS A 9 11.06 -40.50 9.81
CA LYS A 9 12.25 -40.92 9.05
C LYS A 9 12.09 -40.64 7.55
N GLN A 10 13.12 -39.97 7.02
CA GLN A 10 13.43 -39.73 5.61
C GLN A 10 13.64 -41.04 4.82
N ARG A 11 13.36 -40.98 3.52
CA ARG A 11 13.78 -41.96 2.50
C ARG A 11 14.81 -41.29 1.59
N ASP A 12 15.92 -41.98 1.34
CA ASP A 12 16.83 -41.72 0.24
C ASP A 12 17.34 -43.04 -0.37
N ALA A 13 17.51 -42.96 -1.70
CA ALA A 13 18.45 -43.65 -2.59
C ALA A 13 18.34 -45.16 -2.96
N MET A 14 18.38 -45.34 -4.29
CA MET A 14 18.60 -46.53 -5.14
C MET A 14 19.83 -47.40 -4.78
N LEU A 15 19.77 -48.71 -5.11
CA LEU A 15 20.71 -49.37 -6.07
C LEU A 15 20.36 -50.85 -6.35
N LEU A 16 20.84 -51.31 -7.51
CA LEU A 16 20.58 -52.51 -8.31
C LEU A 16 20.88 -53.89 -7.65
N GLY A 17 20.18 -54.93 -8.14
CA GLY A 17 20.55 -56.34 -7.95
C GLY A 17 19.82 -57.28 -8.91
N ALA A 18 20.57 -58.08 -9.66
CA ALA A 18 20.18 -58.93 -10.79
C ALA A 18 19.30 -60.15 -10.43
N SER A 19 18.52 -60.65 -11.40
CA SER A 19 17.82 -61.95 -11.32
C SER A 19 18.08 -62.83 -12.55
N SER A 20 18.44 -64.07 -12.27
CA SER A 20 18.70 -65.24 -13.13
C SER A 20 17.43 -65.81 -13.82
N PRO A 21 17.58 -66.74 -14.79
CA PRO A 21 16.58 -66.99 -15.85
C PRO A 21 15.47 -67.97 -15.45
N LEU A 22 14.27 -67.76 -16.02
CA LEU A 22 13.11 -68.65 -15.95
C LEU A 22 13.04 -69.57 -17.21
N PRO A 23 12.42 -70.76 -17.10
CA PRO A 23 12.57 -71.87 -18.04
C PRO A 23 11.64 -71.78 -19.27
N ALA A 24 11.99 -72.54 -20.31
CA ALA A 24 11.32 -72.60 -21.60
C ALA A 24 9.82 -72.95 -21.50
N GLU A 25 8.98 -72.11 -22.09
CA GLU A 25 7.56 -72.36 -22.35
C GLU A 25 7.34 -73.00 -23.75
N PRO A 26 6.25 -73.79 -23.91
CA PRO A 26 6.01 -74.66 -25.07
C PRO A 26 5.57 -73.87 -26.32
N GLU A 27 5.84 -74.43 -27.51
CA GLU A 27 5.49 -73.87 -28.82
C GLU A 27 4.02 -73.40 -28.88
N SER A 28 3.83 -72.10 -29.04
CA SER A 28 2.55 -71.44 -29.25
C SER A 28 2.04 -71.69 -30.67
N VAL A 29 0.87 -72.33 -30.81
CA VAL A 29 0.11 -72.32 -32.06
C VAL A 29 -0.48 -70.90 -32.23
N SER A 30 0.03 -70.14 -33.18
CA SER A 30 -0.43 -68.78 -33.50
C SER A 30 -1.85 -68.79 -34.09
N LEU A 31 -2.67 -67.80 -33.70
CA LEU A 31 -3.95 -67.51 -34.34
C LEU A 31 -3.71 -67.11 -35.81
N PRO A 32 -4.54 -67.56 -36.78
CA PRO A 32 -4.36 -67.22 -38.19
C PRO A 32 -4.36 -65.71 -38.40
N SER A 33 -3.36 -65.19 -39.11
CA SER A 33 -3.32 -63.77 -39.47
C SER A 33 -4.56 -63.42 -40.29
N LEU A 34 -5.01 -62.16 -40.23
CA LEU A 34 -6.19 -61.74 -40.99
C LEU A 34 -6.00 -61.94 -42.50
N GLN A 35 -4.77 -61.77 -42.97
CA GLN A 35 -4.35 -62.08 -44.32
C GLN A 35 -4.50 -63.56 -44.68
N GLU A 36 -4.17 -64.48 -43.77
CA GLU A 36 -4.41 -65.92 -43.93
C GLU A 36 -5.91 -66.21 -44.12
N LYS A 37 -6.77 -65.57 -43.31
CA LYS A 37 -8.22 -65.73 -43.42
C LYS A 37 -8.75 -65.26 -44.78
N ILE A 38 -8.28 -64.11 -45.28
CA ILE A 38 -8.71 -63.55 -46.57
C ILE A 38 -8.30 -64.48 -47.74
N TRP A 39 -7.05 -64.98 -47.75
CA TRP A 39 -6.58 -65.89 -48.80
C TRP A 39 -7.27 -67.27 -48.74
N GLN A 40 -7.48 -67.82 -47.53
CA GLN A 40 -8.22 -69.06 -47.33
C GLN A 40 -9.69 -68.91 -47.76
N GLN A 41 -10.31 -67.77 -47.47
CA GLN A 41 -11.68 -67.48 -47.88
C GLN A 41 -11.79 -67.35 -49.41
N ALA A 42 -10.85 -66.67 -50.06
CA ALA A 42 -10.83 -66.57 -51.52
C ALA A 42 -10.66 -67.95 -52.20
N TYR A 43 -9.78 -68.81 -51.67
CA TYR A 43 -9.58 -70.16 -52.20
C TYR A 43 -10.78 -71.08 -51.92
N SER A 44 -11.42 -70.97 -50.75
CA SER A 44 -12.63 -71.74 -50.43
C SER A 44 -13.83 -71.32 -51.28
N ASN A 45 -14.01 -70.02 -51.53
CA ASN A 45 -14.99 -69.49 -52.48
C ASN A 45 -14.74 -70.05 -53.89
N LEU A 46 -13.50 -69.98 -54.38
CA LEU A 46 -13.12 -70.55 -55.67
C LEU A 46 -13.41 -72.04 -55.77
N ARG A 47 -13.14 -72.80 -54.70
CA ARG A 47 -13.42 -74.23 -54.62
C ARG A 47 -14.91 -74.55 -54.68
N SER A 48 -15.75 -73.64 -54.20
CA SER A 48 -17.20 -73.76 -54.30
C SER A 48 -17.73 -73.43 -55.70
N GLU A 49 -17.14 -72.42 -56.37
CA GLU A 49 -17.55 -71.99 -57.71
C GLU A 49 -17.08 -72.93 -58.83
N GLU A 50 -15.81 -73.35 -58.78
CA GLU A 50 -15.15 -74.13 -59.84
C GLU A 50 -14.53 -75.43 -59.28
N PRO A 51 -15.34 -76.34 -58.70
CA PRO A 51 -14.84 -77.52 -57.98
C PRO A 51 -14.07 -78.49 -58.89
N GLY A 52 -14.40 -78.55 -60.18
CA GLY A 52 -13.71 -79.38 -61.16
C GLY A 52 -12.28 -78.90 -61.43
N LEU A 53 -12.11 -77.57 -61.51
CA LEU A 53 -10.81 -76.94 -61.76
C LEU A 53 -9.89 -77.06 -60.54
N VAL A 54 -10.41 -76.77 -59.35
CA VAL A 54 -9.64 -76.88 -58.09
C VAL A 54 -9.21 -78.33 -57.83
N LYS A 55 -10.08 -79.32 -58.08
CA LYS A 55 -9.68 -80.74 -57.97
C LYS A 55 -8.57 -81.13 -58.95
N ALA A 56 -8.60 -80.61 -60.18
CA ALA A 56 -7.55 -80.85 -61.16
C ALA A 56 -6.22 -80.24 -60.69
N PHE A 57 -6.26 -79.05 -60.10
CA PHE A 57 -5.11 -78.38 -59.51
C PHE A 57 -4.54 -79.11 -58.29
N GLU A 58 -5.38 -79.51 -57.35
CA GLU A 58 -5.00 -80.31 -56.18
C GLU A 58 -4.33 -81.63 -56.61
N LYS A 59 -4.82 -82.26 -57.67
CA LYS A 59 -4.20 -83.47 -58.25
C LYS A 59 -2.81 -83.19 -58.84
N ILE A 60 -2.61 -82.04 -59.50
CA ILE A 60 -1.29 -81.61 -59.98
C ILE A 60 -0.32 -81.46 -58.79
N ILE A 61 -0.75 -80.76 -57.73
CA ILE A 61 0.07 -80.57 -56.52
C ILE A 61 0.51 -81.93 -55.93
N LEU A 62 -0.44 -82.85 -55.77
CA LEU A 62 -0.14 -84.19 -55.21
C LEU A 62 0.79 -85.01 -56.11
N SER A 63 0.66 -84.91 -57.44
CA SER A 63 1.54 -85.61 -58.38
C SER A 63 2.98 -85.09 -58.36
N GLU A 64 3.18 -83.81 -58.04
CA GLU A 64 4.50 -83.17 -57.97
C GLU A 64 5.23 -83.50 -56.66
N LEU A 65 4.49 -83.77 -55.58
CA LEU A 65 5.04 -84.20 -54.29
C LEU A 65 5.52 -85.67 -54.30
N GLN A 66 5.01 -86.52 -55.19
CA GLN A 66 5.41 -87.94 -55.34
C GLN A 66 5.59 -88.37 -56.81
N PRO A 67 6.73 -88.06 -57.44
CA PRO A 67 6.98 -88.45 -58.82
C PRO A 67 7.22 -89.98 -58.94
N GLY A 68 6.27 -90.71 -59.54
CA GLY A 68 6.46 -92.10 -59.99
C GLY A 68 5.51 -93.17 -59.45
N THR A 69 4.54 -92.84 -58.59
CA THR A 69 3.53 -93.81 -58.09
C THR A 69 2.22 -93.72 -58.88
N ASN A 70 2.09 -94.55 -59.92
CA ASN A 70 0.79 -94.82 -60.56
C ASN A 70 -0.04 -95.75 -59.66
N THR A 71 -0.69 -95.20 -58.64
CA THR A 71 -1.79 -95.88 -57.94
C THR A 71 -3.06 -95.07 -58.11
N ALA A 72 -3.87 -95.52 -59.07
CA ALA A 72 -5.29 -95.23 -59.13
C ALA A 72 -5.97 -95.99 -57.99
N THR A 73 -6.30 -95.31 -56.90
CA THR A 73 -7.34 -95.76 -55.97
C THR A 73 -8.27 -94.59 -55.68
N SER A 74 -9.54 -94.85 -55.94
CA SER A 74 -10.68 -94.00 -55.65
C SER A 74 -10.88 -93.85 -54.14
N THR A 75 -10.75 -92.63 -53.62
CA THR A 75 -11.46 -92.20 -52.41
C THR A 75 -11.66 -90.69 -52.44
N ASN A 76 -12.92 -90.28 -52.28
CA ASN A 76 -13.35 -88.90 -52.22
C ASN A 76 -12.76 -88.20 -50.99
N ARG A 77 -12.28 -86.96 -51.20
CA ARG A 77 -11.71 -85.99 -50.24
C ARG A 77 -10.29 -86.29 -49.74
N ILE A 78 -9.31 -85.81 -50.48
CA ILE A 78 -8.01 -85.42 -49.93
C ILE A 78 -7.90 -83.91 -50.16
N GLU A 79 -8.02 -83.13 -49.09
CA GLU A 79 -7.68 -81.71 -49.10
C GLU A 79 -6.16 -81.58 -49.07
N VAL A 80 -5.60 -80.80 -49.99
CA VAL A 80 -4.16 -80.47 -49.93
C VAL A 80 -3.97 -79.52 -48.75
N THR A 81 -3.14 -79.91 -47.78
CA THR A 81 -2.89 -79.10 -46.59
C THR A 81 -1.92 -77.96 -46.89
N SER A 82 -1.97 -76.87 -46.11
CA SER A 82 -1.01 -75.76 -46.20
C SER A 82 0.45 -76.27 -46.17
N LEU A 83 0.74 -77.26 -45.33
CA LEU A 83 2.05 -77.91 -45.23
C LEU A 83 2.47 -78.61 -46.54
N GLN A 84 1.55 -79.27 -47.24
CA GLN A 84 1.83 -79.91 -48.53
C GLN A 84 2.08 -78.86 -49.63
N MET A 85 1.37 -77.72 -49.59
CA MET A 85 1.62 -76.59 -50.49
C MET A 85 2.98 -75.93 -50.21
N GLN A 86 3.37 -75.79 -48.94
CA GLN A 86 4.70 -75.32 -48.53
C GLN A 86 5.82 -76.24 -49.04
N GLN A 87 5.63 -77.56 -48.95
CA GLN A 87 6.57 -78.55 -49.49
C GLN A 87 6.71 -78.44 -51.01
N LEU A 88 5.61 -78.23 -51.73
CA LEU A 88 5.63 -78.03 -53.18
C LEU A 88 6.43 -76.78 -53.58
N ILE A 89 6.27 -75.68 -52.84
CA ILE A 89 6.99 -74.43 -53.10
C ILE A 89 8.51 -74.69 -53.03
N GLN A 90 8.97 -75.40 -52.00
CA GLN A 90 10.38 -75.75 -51.84
C GLN A 90 10.89 -76.63 -53.00
N ILE A 91 10.11 -77.64 -53.40
CA ILE A 91 10.43 -78.51 -54.55
C ILE A 91 10.52 -77.70 -55.85
N GLY A 92 9.58 -76.78 -56.09
CA GLY A 92 9.57 -75.91 -57.27
C GLY A 92 10.76 -74.96 -57.32
N ILE A 93 11.15 -74.37 -56.18
CA ILE A 93 12.35 -73.54 -56.04
C ILE A 93 13.60 -74.35 -56.43
N ASP A 94 13.73 -75.57 -55.91
CA ASP A 94 14.91 -76.40 -56.13
C ASP A 94 14.96 -77.00 -57.55
N ARG A 95 13.80 -77.33 -58.15
CA ARG A 95 13.69 -77.72 -59.57
C ARG A 95 14.15 -76.60 -60.50
N THR A 96 13.68 -75.39 -60.26
CA THR A 96 14.01 -74.22 -61.09
C THR A 96 15.50 -73.88 -60.99
N LYS A 97 16.11 -73.95 -59.79
CA LYS A 97 17.58 -73.82 -59.62
C LYS A 97 18.36 -74.84 -60.45
N LYS A 98 17.84 -76.06 -60.60
CA LYS A 98 18.48 -77.16 -61.34
C LYS A 98 18.34 -77.01 -62.87
N GLU A 99 17.21 -76.51 -63.37
CA GLU A 99 17.03 -76.27 -64.81
C GLU A 99 17.85 -75.08 -65.33
N ILE A 100 18.05 -74.04 -64.50
CA ILE A 100 18.87 -72.86 -64.83
C ILE A 100 20.35 -73.23 -64.97
N SER A 101 20.84 -74.15 -64.14
CA SER A 101 22.23 -74.62 -64.23
C SER A 101 22.49 -75.47 -65.50
N ILE A 102 21.44 -75.94 -66.18
CA ILE A 102 21.52 -76.78 -67.39
C ILE A 102 21.37 -75.96 -68.68
N LYS A 103 20.64 -74.83 -68.68
CA LYS A 103 20.36 -74.02 -69.88
C LYS A 103 21.02 -72.64 -69.81
N GLN A 104 22.30 -72.55 -70.15
CA GLN A 104 22.97 -71.26 -70.38
C GLN A 104 22.68 -70.78 -71.82
N GLY A 105 21.75 -69.83 -71.97
CA GLY A 105 21.65 -69.00 -73.18
C GLY A 105 20.24 -68.67 -73.67
N ILE A 106 19.52 -67.78 -72.95
CA ILE A 106 18.59 -66.73 -73.45
C ILE A 106 18.47 -65.69 -72.31
N ASP A 107 18.90 -64.44 -72.50
CA ASP A 107 19.27 -63.54 -71.39
C ASP A 107 18.07 -62.77 -70.74
N ASP A 108 17.07 -62.33 -71.52
CA ASP A 108 15.99 -61.48 -70.97
C ASP A 108 14.89 -62.25 -70.20
N GLY A 109 14.47 -63.42 -70.70
CA GLY A 109 13.46 -64.26 -70.04
C GLY A 109 13.97 -64.89 -68.74
N LEU A 110 15.27 -65.14 -68.65
CA LEU A 110 15.92 -65.74 -67.49
C LEU A 110 16.08 -64.71 -66.34
N GLN A 111 16.36 -63.44 -66.66
CA GLN A 111 16.39 -62.36 -65.67
C GLN A 111 15.02 -62.14 -65.01
N ALA A 112 13.92 -62.15 -65.79
CA ALA A 112 12.57 -62.02 -65.26
C ALA A 112 12.19 -63.16 -64.30
N VAL A 113 12.53 -64.40 -64.66
CA VAL A 113 12.33 -65.58 -63.79
C VAL A 113 13.17 -65.50 -62.52
N ASN A 114 14.41 -64.99 -62.60
CA ASN A 114 15.28 -64.80 -61.44
C ASN A 114 14.77 -63.71 -60.47
N ALA A 115 14.23 -62.61 -60.99
CA ALA A 115 13.61 -61.56 -60.17
C ALA A 115 12.37 -62.07 -59.43
N ILE A 116 11.50 -62.81 -60.12
CA ILE A 116 10.33 -63.46 -59.54
C ILE A 116 10.74 -64.47 -58.46
N ARG A 117 11.82 -65.24 -58.67
CA ARG A 117 12.36 -66.18 -57.66
C ARG A 117 12.85 -65.49 -56.39
N GLY A 118 13.54 -64.36 -56.52
CA GLY A 118 14.00 -63.57 -55.37
C GLY A 118 12.83 -63.07 -54.51
N ILE A 119 11.72 -62.70 -55.14
CA ILE A 119 10.48 -62.31 -54.48
C ILE A 119 9.83 -63.52 -53.77
N ILE A 120 9.80 -64.70 -54.39
CA ILE A 120 9.23 -65.91 -53.77
C ILE A 120 10.02 -66.35 -52.53
N ASP A 121 11.35 -66.40 -52.58
CA ASP A 121 12.19 -66.82 -51.43
C ASP A 121 12.10 -65.79 -50.27
N GLY A 122 12.00 -64.50 -50.58
CA GLY A 122 11.80 -63.45 -49.57
C GLY A 122 10.41 -63.49 -48.94
N ALA A 123 9.37 -63.66 -49.76
CA ALA A 123 7.98 -63.58 -49.30
C ALA A 123 7.47 -64.88 -48.66
N PHE A 124 7.94 -66.05 -49.09
CA PHE A 124 7.66 -67.34 -48.42
C PHE A 124 8.21 -67.38 -47.00
N ARG A 125 9.41 -66.81 -46.78
CA ARG A 125 10.00 -66.68 -45.43
C ARG A 125 9.29 -65.66 -44.56
N ALA A 126 8.68 -64.66 -45.19
CA ALA A 126 7.95 -63.60 -44.49
C ALA A 126 6.57 -64.07 -44.01
N ALA A 127 5.92 -64.99 -44.73
CA ALA A 127 4.58 -65.46 -44.37
C ALA A 127 4.23 -66.84 -44.96
N PRO A 128 4.52 -67.93 -44.22
CA PRO A 128 4.15 -69.29 -44.62
C PRO A 128 2.62 -69.52 -44.66
N GLU A 129 1.83 -68.61 -44.08
CA GLU A 129 0.37 -68.69 -43.95
C GLU A 129 -0.37 -68.56 -45.29
N ALA A 130 0.20 -67.89 -46.29
CA ALA A 130 -0.36 -67.75 -47.63
C ALA A 130 0.12 -68.85 -48.61
N ALA A 131 0.19 -70.10 -48.15
CA ALA A 131 0.79 -71.20 -48.93
C ALA A 131 0.14 -71.43 -50.31
N VAL A 132 -1.17 -71.15 -50.44
CA VAL A 132 -1.94 -71.34 -51.68
C VAL A 132 -1.42 -70.45 -52.82
N ILE A 133 -1.25 -69.15 -52.58
CA ILE A 133 -0.81 -68.22 -53.63
C ILE A 133 0.62 -68.53 -54.05
N TRP A 134 1.51 -68.82 -53.10
CA TRP A 134 2.90 -69.15 -53.41
C TRP A 134 3.03 -70.48 -54.17
N ALA A 135 2.17 -71.46 -53.91
CA ALA A 135 2.10 -72.70 -54.67
C ALA A 135 1.65 -72.45 -56.13
N THR A 136 0.63 -71.61 -56.34
CA THR A 136 0.20 -71.24 -57.70
C THR A 136 1.26 -70.44 -58.46
N VAL A 137 1.98 -69.53 -57.80
CA VAL A 137 3.08 -68.77 -58.42
C VAL A 137 4.24 -69.69 -58.81
N SER A 138 4.61 -70.62 -57.93
CA SER A 138 5.68 -71.60 -58.17
C SER A 138 5.38 -72.44 -59.43
N LEU A 139 4.18 -73.02 -59.52
CA LEU A 139 3.75 -73.78 -60.70
C LEU A 139 3.50 -72.90 -61.93
N GLY A 140 3.11 -71.63 -61.73
CA GLY A 140 2.88 -70.66 -62.80
C GLY A 140 4.15 -70.22 -63.53
N ILE A 141 5.32 -70.28 -62.86
CA ILE A 141 6.62 -70.06 -63.52
C ILE A 141 6.86 -71.08 -64.62
N ASP A 142 6.45 -72.34 -64.42
CA ASP A 142 6.60 -73.38 -65.45
C ASP A 142 5.83 -73.06 -66.74
N VAL A 143 4.73 -72.31 -66.64
CA VAL A 143 3.95 -71.83 -67.79
C VAL A 143 4.73 -70.75 -68.56
N LEU A 144 5.54 -69.95 -67.86
CA LEU A 144 6.34 -68.87 -68.45
C LEU A 144 7.64 -69.38 -69.09
N THR A 145 8.23 -70.46 -68.58
CA THR A 145 9.51 -71.01 -69.05
C THR A 145 9.42 -71.83 -70.35
N ASN A 146 8.21 -72.11 -70.85
CA ASN A 146 7.99 -72.89 -72.09
C ASN A 146 7.16 -72.12 -73.15
N PRO A 147 7.80 -71.40 -74.08
CA PRO A 147 7.13 -70.46 -74.98
C PRO A 147 6.41 -71.08 -76.19
N VAL A 148 6.49 -72.40 -76.40
CA VAL A 148 6.09 -73.02 -77.68
C VAL A 148 4.66 -73.57 -77.66
N THR A 149 4.09 -73.89 -76.50
CA THR A 149 2.81 -74.62 -76.40
C THR A 149 1.60 -73.77 -75.96
N GLU A 150 1.81 -72.57 -75.41
CA GLU A 150 0.75 -71.80 -74.75
C GLU A 150 0.34 -70.51 -75.50
N ALA A 151 -0.95 -70.17 -75.41
CA ALA A 151 -1.52 -68.97 -76.02
C ALA A 151 -0.84 -67.69 -75.49
N LEU A 152 -0.46 -66.77 -76.39
CA LEU A 152 0.25 -65.53 -76.04
C LEU A 152 -0.48 -64.70 -74.99
N LYS A 153 -1.81 -64.62 -75.07
CA LYS A 153 -2.66 -63.89 -74.11
C LYS A 153 -2.64 -64.50 -72.71
N ASN A 154 -2.64 -65.83 -72.61
CA ASN A 154 -2.49 -66.51 -71.32
C ASN A 154 -1.13 -66.20 -70.69
N ARG A 155 -0.05 -66.30 -71.48
CA ARG A 155 1.32 -65.98 -71.03
C ARG A 155 1.49 -64.53 -70.56
N GLN A 156 0.91 -63.57 -71.29
CA GLN A 156 0.94 -62.17 -70.87
C GLN A 156 0.15 -61.93 -69.58
N GLY A 157 -1.01 -62.58 -69.42
CA GLY A 157 -1.81 -62.43 -68.20
C GLY A 157 -1.22 -63.14 -66.99
N ILE A 158 -0.63 -64.33 -67.14
CA ILE A 158 0.06 -65.00 -66.02
C ILE A 158 1.33 -64.24 -65.62
N GLN A 159 2.04 -63.65 -66.58
CA GLN A 159 3.14 -62.71 -66.31
C GLN A 159 2.67 -61.48 -65.53
N TYR A 160 1.53 -60.87 -65.92
CA TYR A 160 0.93 -59.73 -65.22
C TYR A 160 0.55 -60.10 -63.78
N VAL A 161 -0.20 -61.19 -63.60
CA VAL A 161 -0.68 -61.64 -62.29
C VAL A 161 0.49 -61.99 -61.37
N ILE A 162 1.48 -62.76 -61.84
CA ILE A 162 2.67 -63.09 -61.05
C ILE A 162 3.52 -61.85 -60.74
N GLY A 163 3.68 -60.94 -61.70
CA GLY A 163 4.43 -59.70 -61.54
C GLY A 163 3.82 -58.75 -60.51
N ARG A 164 2.50 -58.87 -60.23
CA ARG A 164 1.78 -58.07 -59.24
C ARG A 164 1.56 -58.76 -57.90
N THR A 165 2.01 -60.01 -57.73
CA THR A 165 1.84 -60.79 -56.49
C THR A 165 2.33 -60.07 -55.25
N GLN A 166 3.46 -59.35 -55.32
CA GLN A 166 3.97 -58.59 -54.19
C GLN A 166 3.02 -57.44 -53.79
N TRP A 167 2.37 -56.79 -54.74
CA TRP A 167 1.38 -55.74 -54.47
C TRP A 167 0.11 -56.35 -53.84
N TYR A 168 -0.39 -57.46 -54.39
CA TYR A 168 -1.53 -58.18 -53.79
C TYR A 168 -1.23 -58.66 -52.37
N TRP A 169 0.00 -59.10 -52.11
CA TRP A 169 0.49 -59.44 -50.78
C TRP A 169 0.45 -58.23 -49.83
N SER A 170 1.10 -57.12 -50.19
CA SER A 170 1.20 -55.93 -49.34
C SER A 170 -0.14 -55.22 -49.10
N LEU A 171 -1.13 -55.45 -49.96
CA LEU A 171 -2.47 -54.89 -49.81
C LEU A 171 -3.15 -55.33 -48.51
N ALA A 172 -2.93 -56.58 -48.08
CA ALA A 172 -3.50 -57.11 -46.85
C ALA A 172 -2.73 -56.69 -45.59
N ASP A 173 -1.48 -56.23 -45.71
CA ASP A 173 -0.66 -55.72 -44.61
C ASP A 173 -0.99 -54.24 -44.30
N LEU A 174 -1.30 -53.47 -45.35
CA LEU A 174 -1.90 -52.13 -45.25
C LEU A 174 -3.31 -52.15 -44.65
N LEU A 175 -3.92 -53.34 -44.61
CA LEU A 175 -5.21 -53.57 -43.98
C LEU A 175 -5.01 -54.25 -42.63
N LEU A 176 -5.16 -53.41 -41.60
CA LEU A 176 -5.78 -53.72 -40.31
C LEU A 176 -4.81 -53.89 -39.14
N ASP A 177 -4.87 -52.88 -38.27
CA ASP A 177 -4.73 -53.05 -36.82
C ASP A 177 -6.13 -53.42 -36.28
N GLU A 178 -6.33 -54.64 -35.77
CA GLU A 178 -7.63 -55.15 -35.32
C GLU A 178 -8.27 -54.28 -34.21
N ASN A 179 -7.50 -53.40 -33.57
CA ASN A 179 -7.91 -52.66 -32.38
C ASN A 179 -8.53 -51.27 -32.62
N LYS A 180 -8.80 -50.86 -33.88
CA LYS A 180 -9.32 -49.51 -34.16
C LYS A 180 -10.44 -49.53 -35.19
N SER A 181 -11.69 -49.59 -34.74
CA SER A 181 -12.80 -49.20 -35.62
C SER A 181 -13.91 -48.48 -34.88
N ASP A 182 -14.10 -47.22 -35.26
CA ASP A 182 -15.30 -46.43 -35.02
C ASP A 182 -16.41 -46.86 -36.02
N ARG A 183 -17.67 -46.60 -35.68
CA ARG A 183 -18.86 -47.08 -36.42
C ARG A 183 -18.92 -46.59 -37.88
N ALA A 184 -18.29 -45.45 -38.18
CA ALA A 184 -18.34 -44.80 -39.49
C ALA A 184 -17.42 -45.47 -40.54
N THR A 185 -16.23 -45.93 -40.15
CA THR A 185 -15.27 -46.59 -41.05
C THR A 185 -15.53 -48.09 -41.20
N ALA A 186 -16.35 -48.68 -40.32
CA ALA A 186 -16.72 -50.09 -40.38
C ALA A 186 -17.37 -50.50 -41.72
N VAL A 187 -18.27 -49.67 -42.27
CA VAL A 187 -18.96 -49.97 -43.55
C VAL A 187 -17.99 -49.95 -44.74
N LEU A 188 -17.04 -49.01 -44.76
CA LEU A 188 -16.02 -48.94 -45.82
C LEU A 188 -15.02 -50.08 -45.69
N ARG A 189 -14.66 -50.45 -44.46
CA ARG A 189 -13.81 -51.60 -44.16
C ARG A 189 -14.45 -52.89 -44.67
N ASP A 190 -15.71 -53.16 -44.35
CA ASP A 190 -16.42 -54.35 -44.80
C ASP A 190 -16.49 -54.44 -46.34
N ARG A 191 -16.71 -53.29 -47.00
CA ARG A 191 -16.71 -53.21 -48.46
C ARG A 191 -15.33 -53.50 -49.07
N LEU A 192 -14.28 -52.94 -48.49
CA LEU A 192 -12.91 -53.13 -48.93
C LEU A 192 -12.44 -54.58 -48.73
N GLU A 193 -12.73 -55.19 -47.57
CA GLU A 193 -12.44 -56.60 -47.30
C GLU A 193 -13.12 -57.51 -48.34
N LYS A 194 -14.40 -57.27 -48.64
CA LYS A 194 -15.14 -58.01 -49.66
C LYS A 194 -14.50 -57.89 -51.05
N ASN A 195 -14.16 -56.67 -51.49
CA ASN A 195 -13.57 -56.44 -52.80
C ASN A 195 -12.17 -57.07 -52.94
N ILE A 196 -11.43 -57.18 -51.85
CA ILE A 196 -10.12 -57.85 -51.82
C ILE A 196 -10.25 -59.36 -51.91
N ILE A 197 -11.20 -59.95 -51.18
CA ILE A 197 -11.51 -61.38 -51.30
C ILE A 197 -11.91 -61.70 -52.75
N GLU A 198 -12.74 -60.87 -53.38
CA GLU A 198 -13.14 -61.03 -54.79
C GLU A 198 -11.95 -60.91 -55.75
N LEU A 199 -11.08 -59.92 -55.55
CA LEU A 199 -9.85 -59.77 -56.34
C LEU A 199 -8.97 -61.03 -56.21
N PHE A 200 -8.71 -61.49 -54.99
CA PHE A 200 -7.87 -62.67 -54.73
C PHE A 200 -8.46 -63.93 -55.34
N GLN A 201 -9.77 -64.08 -55.31
CA GLN A 201 -10.48 -65.19 -55.96
C GLN A 201 -10.29 -65.18 -57.48
N LYS A 202 -10.42 -64.01 -58.13
CA LYS A 202 -10.18 -63.84 -59.58
C LYS A 202 -8.73 -64.14 -59.95
N LEU A 203 -7.77 -63.73 -59.11
CA LEU A 203 -6.35 -64.02 -59.29
C LEU A 203 -6.05 -65.52 -59.23
N LEU A 204 -6.52 -66.19 -58.17
CA LEU A 204 -6.34 -67.64 -57.99
C LEU A 204 -7.01 -68.42 -59.12
N LEU A 205 -8.21 -68.02 -59.54
CA LEU A 205 -8.91 -68.63 -60.67
C LEU A 205 -8.06 -68.55 -61.94
N TYR A 206 -7.52 -67.37 -62.26
CA TYR A 206 -6.69 -67.17 -63.43
C TYR A 206 -5.41 -68.03 -63.38
N GLN A 207 -4.71 -68.02 -62.24
CA GLN A 207 -3.47 -68.79 -62.05
C GLN A 207 -3.70 -70.29 -62.15
N ILE A 208 -4.68 -70.81 -61.40
CA ILE A 208 -5.01 -72.24 -61.37
C ILE A 208 -5.43 -72.72 -62.76
N ARG A 209 -6.26 -71.95 -63.46
CA ARG A 209 -6.71 -72.30 -64.81
C ARG A 209 -5.56 -72.36 -65.81
N SER A 210 -4.64 -71.39 -65.74
CA SER A 210 -3.43 -71.38 -66.56
C SER A 210 -2.54 -72.59 -66.29
N ILE A 211 -2.36 -72.97 -65.02
CA ILE A 211 -1.54 -74.13 -64.61
C ILE A 211 -2.18 -75.45 -65.09
N CYS A 212 -3.49 -75.61 -64.90
CA CYS A 212 -4.22 -76.79 -65.35
C CYS A 212 -4.19 -76.95 -66.88
N LEU A 213 -4.25 -75.84 -67.63
CA LEU A 213 -4.12 -75.86 -69.09
C LEU A 213 -2.72 -76.34 -69.52
N TYR A 214 -1.66 -75.80 -68.90
CA TYR A 214 -0.28 -76.19 -69.22
C TYR A 214 0.01 -77.67 -68.93
N ARG A 215 -0.54 -78.22 -67.83
CA ARG A 215 -0.31 -79.61 -67.40
C ARG A 215 -1.30 -80.62 -68.00
N ARG A 216 -2.07 -80.24 -69.03
CA ARG A 216 -3.16 -81.04 -69.64
C ARG A 216 -2.77 -82.46 -70.04
N ASN A 217 -1.51 -82.71 -70.39
CA ASN A 217 -1.02 -84.05 -70.77
C ASN A 217 -0.91 -85.05 -69.60
N GLN A 218 -0.87 -84.59 -68.34
CA GLN A 218 -0.84 -85.46 -67.14
C GLN A 218 -2.25 -85.78 -66.60
N ILE A 219 -3.30 -85.16 -67.14
CA ILE A 219 -4.68 -85.26 -66.63
C ILE A 219 -5.53 -86.05 -67.64
N VAL A 220 -5.60 -87.37 -67.46
CA VAL A 220 -6.50 -88.22 -68.24
C VAL A 220 -7.94 -88.03 -67.73
N THR A 221 -8.84 -87.61 -68.63
CA THR A 221 -10.33 -87.80 -68.63
C THR A 221 -11.29 -86.94 -67.77
N VAL A 222 -11.09 -85.64 -67.48
CA VAL A 222 -12.21 -84.83 -66.88
C VAL A 222 -12.53 -83.47 -67.51
N LEU A 223 -11.63 -82.78 -68.21
CA LEU A 223 -11.93 -81.41 -68.69
C LEU A 223 -11.47 -81.18 -70.14
N ARG A 224 -11.96 -81.98 -71.10
CA ARG A 224 -11.60 -81.76 -72.51
C ARG A 224 -12.37 -80.61 -73.16
N ASP A 225 -13.61 -80.36 -72.74
CA ASP A 225 -14.50 -79.41 -73.43
C ASP A 225 -14.61 -78.02 -72.74
N ALA A 226 -14.28 -77.92 -71.45
CA ALA A 226 -14.36 -76.64 -70.69
C ALA A 226 -13.10 -75.74 -70.81
N LEU A 227 -12.01 -76.25 -71.37
CA LEU A 227 -10.69 -75.60 -71.41
C LEU A 227 -10.25 -75.17 -72.82
N LEU A 228 -11.12 -75.23 -73.83
CA LEU A 228 -10.75 -74.99 -75.24
C LEU A 228 -11.19 -73.63 -75.81
N ILE A 229 -11.98 -72.83 -75.08
CA ILE A 229 -12.23 -71.42 -75.43
C ILE A 229 -12.13 -70.60 -74.14
N ASP A 230 -10.92 -70.11 -73.84
CA ASP A 230 -10.71 -69.23 -72.70
C ASP A 230 -10.49 -67.79 -73.20
N ASP A 231 -11.42 -66.91 -72.83
CA ASP A 231 -11.27 -65.45 -72.98
C ASP A 231 -10.27 -64.92 -71.95
N TRP A 232 -8.98 -65.19 -72.20
CA TRP A 232 -7.88 -64.73 -71.34
C TRP A 232 -7.80 -63.21 -71.27
N ALA A 233 -8.24 -62.51 -72.33
CA ALA A 233 -8.23 -61.06 -72.38
C ALA A 233 -9.33 -60.47 -71.48
N GLY A 234 -10.56 -60.99 -71.54
CA GLY A 234 -11.66 -60.59 -70.66
C GLY A 234 -11.36 -60.88 -69.20
N LYS A 235 -10.88 -62.09 -68.87
CA LYS A 235 -10.53 -62.44 -67.47
C LYS A 235 -9.42 -61.57 -66.88
N LEU A 236 -8.44 -61.17 -67.70
CA LEU A 236 -7.40 -60.23 -67.26
C LEU A 236 -7.97 -58.81 -67.08
N ALA A 237 -8.96 -58.42 -67.89
CA ALA A 237 -9.67 -57.15 -67.71
C ALA A 237 -10.50 -57.14 -66.43
N ASP A 238 -11.20 -58.25 -66.11
CA ASP A 238 -11.97 -58.41 -64.86
C ASP A 238 -11.07 -58.30 -63.62
N ILE A 239 -9.84 -58.82 -63.68
CA ILE A 239 -8.84 -58.66 -62.62
C ILE A 239 -8.47 -57.18 -62.48
N LYS A 240 -8.16 -56.49 -63.58
CA LYS A 240 -7.80 -55.06 -63.55
C LYS A 240 -8.93 -54.17 -63.06
N GLU A 241 -10.18 -54.51 -63.36
CA GLU A 241 -11.35 -53.81 -62.85
C GLU A 241 -11.53 -54.02 -61.34
N ALA A 242 -11.30 -55.25 -60.85
CA ALA A 242 -11.27 -55.53 -59.42
C ALA A 242 -10.11 -54.79 -58.72
N GLU A 243 -8.92 -54.71 -59.34
CA GLU A 243 -7.79 -53.91 -58.83
C GLU A 243 -8.16 -52.43 -58.68
N ASN A 244 -8.80 -51.84 -59.69
CA ASN A 244 -9.24 -50.45 -59.65
C ASN A 244 -10.29 -50.20 -58.56
N SER A 245 -11.22 -51.15 -58.38
CA SER A 245 -12.26 -51.06 -57.34
C SER A 245 -11.65 -51.08 -55.94
N VAL A 246 -10.71 -51.98 -55.71
CA VAL A 246 -9.94 -52.07 -54.46
C VAL A 246 -9.14 -50.78 -54.21
N GLN A 247 -8.46 -50.25 -55.22
CA GLN A 247 -7.67 -49.03 -55.08
C GLN A 247 -8.57 -47.82 -54.73
N SER A 248 -9.71 -47.67 -55.39
CA SER A 248 -10.66 -46.60 -55.13
C SER A 248 -11.23 -46.66 -53.70
N ASP A 249 -11.57 -47.85 -53.23
CA ASP A 249 -12.08 -48.05 -51.88
C ASP A 249 -11.00 -47.76 -50.81
N MET A 250 -9.75 -48.15 -51.09
CA MET A 250 -8.60 -47.88 -50.23
C MET A 250 -8.35 -46.37 -50.08
N ASP A 251 -8.39 -45.62 -51.18
CA ASP A 251 -8.19 -44.16 -51.18
C ASP A 251 -9.31 -43.46 -50.40
N GLN A 252 -10.56 -43.92 -50.54
CA GLN A 252 -11.71 -43.38 -49.81
C GLN A 252 -11.61 -43.67 -48.30
N TYR A 253 -11.24 -44.89 -47.94
CA TYR A 253 -11.06 -45.32 -46.55
C TYR A 253 -9.97 -44.50 -45.84
N ASN A 254 -8.77 -44.42 -46.45
CA ASN A 254 -7.63 -43.68 -45.91
C ASN A 254 -7.93 -42.19 -45.69
N THR A 255 -8.70 -41.59 -46.61
CA THR A 255 -9.12 -40.18 -46.50
C THR A 255 -10.06 -39.98 -45.31
N GLN A 256 -11.07 -40.83 -45.13
CA GLN A 256 -12.01 -40.71 -44.01
C GLN A 256 -11.36 -41.01 -42.65
N GLU A 257 -10.50 -42.02 -42.56
CA GLU A 257 -9.80 -42.34 -41.31
C GLU A 257 -8.89 -41.17 -40.87
N SER A 258 -8.21 -40.54 -41.84
CA SER A 258 -7.38 -39.35 -41.58
C SER A 258 -8.21 -38.17 -41.09
N GLN A 259 -9.39 -37.95 -41.67
CA GLN A 259 -10.32 -36.89 -41.24
C GLN A 259 -10.87 -37.13 -39.83
N ILE A 260 -11.23 -38.37 -39.48
CA ILE A 260 -11.73 -38.73 -38.14
C ILE A 260 -10.64 -38.48 -37.09
N LYS A 261 -9.41 -38.96 -37.31
CA LYS A 261 -8.29 -38.73 -36.39
C LYS A 261 -7.99 -37.24 -36.21
N MET A 262 -8.04 -36.46 -37.29
CA MET A 262 -7.83 -35.01 -37.21
C MET A 262 -8.93 -34.31 -36.42
N ASN A 263 -10.18 -34.74 -36.58
CA ASN A 263 -11.31 -34.21 -35.80
C ASN A 263 -11.22 -34.58 -34.32
N GLU A 264 -10.82 -35.80 -33.97
CA GLU A 264 -10.56 -36.21 -32.58
C GLU A 264 -9.42 -35.40 -31.95
N LEU A 265 -8.32 -35.19 -32.68
CA LEU A 265 -7.21 -34.32 -32.25
C LEU A 265 -7.67 -32.88 -32.04
N ASN A 266 -8.50 -32.34 -32.93
CA ASN A 266 -9.04 -30.99 -32.78
C ASN A 266 -10.00 -30.88 -31.57
N ASN A 267 -10.87 -31.88 -31.37
CA ASN A 267 -11.79 -31.90 -30.24
C ASN A 267 -11.06 -32.04 -28.90
N THR A 268 -10.05 -32.91 -28.83
CA THR A 268 -9.19 -33.04 -27.63
C THR A 268 -8.38 -31.77 -27.36
N THR A 269 -7.86 -31.12 -28.41
CA THR A 269 -7.16 -29.83 -28.29
C THR A 269 -8.10 -28.71 -27.82
N ALA A 270 -9.33 -28.64 -28.33
CA ALA A 270 -10.33 -27.66 -27.90
C ALA A 270 -10.78 -27.91 -26.44
N ALA A 271 -10.92 -29.17 -26.03
CA ALA A 271 -11.22 -29.55 -24.65
C ALA A 271 -10.06 -29.19 -23.70
N LEU A 272 -8.81 -29.47 -24.09
CA LEU A 272 -7.62 -29.06 -23.36
C LEU A 272 -7.52 -27.54 -23.25
N GLN A 273 -7.77 -26.81 -24.33
CA GLN A 273 -7.75 -25.35 -24.32
C GLN A 273 -8.82 -24.76 -23.39
N THR A 274 -10.02 -25.35 -23.36
CA THR A 274 -11.10 -24.94 -22.46
C THR A 274 -10.76 -25.24 -21.00
N SER A 275 -10.18 -26.40 -20.71
CA SER A 275 -9.70 -26.79 -19.38
C SER A 275 -8.56 -25.90 -18.90
N LEU A 276 -7.59 -25.57 -19.76
CA LEU A 276 -6.50 -24.65 -19.42
C LEU A 276 -7.02 -23.23 -19.13
N LYS A 277 -8.01 -22.75 -19.89
CA LYS A 277 -8.67 -21.47 -19.61
C LYS A 277 -9.38 -21.47 -18.26
N SER A 278 -10.09 -22.54 -17.91
CA SER A 278 -10.77 -22.63 -16.60
C SER A 278 -9.78 -22.72 -15.44
N VAL A 279 -8.69 -23.49 -15.60
CA VAL A 279 -7.60 -23.55 -14.60
C VAL A 279 -6.94 -22.18 -14.43
N TYR A 280 -6.64 -21.48 -15.52
CA TYR A 280 -6.06 -20.14 -15.46
C TYR A 280 -6.99 -19.14 -14.76
N ALA A 281 -8.28 -19.16 -15.08
CA ALA A 281 -9.29 -18.31 -14.42
C ALA A 281 -9.41 -18.61 -12.92
N GLU A 282 -9.39 -19.90 -12.52
CA GLU A 282 -9.44 -20.28 -11.10
C GLU A 282 -8.15 -19.90 -10.37
N MET A 283 -6.99 -20.06 -10.99
CA MET A 283 -5.71 -19.61 -10.44
C MET A 283 -5.68 -18.10 -10.23
N GLN A 284 -6.20 -17.33 -11.20
CA GLN A 284 -6.33 -15.87 -11.09
C GLN A 284 -7.29 -15.49 -9.95
N SER A 285 -8.46 -16.13 -9.86
CA SER A 285 -9.41 -15.85 -8.76
C SER A 285 -8.87 -16.25 -7.39
N GLN A 286 -8.05 -17.30 -7.30
CA GLN A 286 -7.37 -17.68 -6.06
C GLN A 286 -6.27 -16.68 -5.69
N ALA A 287 -5.54 -16.15 -6.67
CA ALA A 287 -4.54 -15.10 -6.43
C ALA A 287 -5.20 -13.81 -5.92
N GLU A 288 -6.30 -13.38 -6.56
CA GLU A 288 -7.08 -12.22 -6.13
C GLU A 288 -7.66 -12.41 -4.73
N ARG A 289 -8.23 -13.59 -4.43
CA ARG A 289 -8.71 -13.92 -3.07
C ARG A 289 -7.59 -13.87 -2.03
N ARG A 290 -6.39 -14.36 -2.36
CA ARG A 290 -5.25 -14.29 -1.44
C ARG A 290 -4.80 -12.86 -1.17
N GLU A 291 -4.79 -11.99 -2.18
CA GLU A 291 -4.47 -10.58 -1.96
C GLU A 291 -5.55 -9.88 -1.12
N ASP A 292 -6.84 -10.15 -1.37
CA ASP A 292 -7.95 -9.63 -0.55
C ASP A 292 -7.88 -10.12 0.91
N ASP A 293 -7.53 -11.39 1.15
CA ASP A 293 -7.34 -11.93 2.51
C ASP A 293 -6.15 -11.27 3.22
N LYS A 294 -5.06 -11.03 2.51
CA LYS A 294 -3.90 -10.32 3.06
C LYS A 294 -4.20 -8.85 3.33
N ASP A 295 -4.97 -8.17 2.48
CA ASP A 295 -5.42 -6.79 2.69
C ASP A 295 -6.33 -6.70 3.92
N LYS A 296 -7.26 -7.66 4.09
CA LYS A 296 -8.10 -7.76 5.29
C LYS A 296 -7.27 -7.98 6.56
N GLN A 297 -6.28 -8.86 6.52
CA GLN A 297 -5.37 -9.08 7.66
C GLN A 297 -4.58 -7.81 7.99
N CYS A 298 -4.05 -7.13 6.97
CA CYS A 298 -3.33 -5.87 7.13
C CYS A 298 -4.22 -4.78 7.76
N LEU A 299 -5.46 -4.65 7.28
CA LEU A 299 -6.44 -3.74 7.86
C LEU A 299 -6.82 -4.11 9.31
N ALA A 300 -6.89 -5.41 9.63
CA ALA A 300 -7.17 -5.88 10.99
C ALA A 300 -6.05 -5.53 11.97
N ASP A 301 -4.79 -5.63 11.55
CA ASP A 301 -3.64 -5.29 12.40
C ASP A 301 -3.43 -3.77 12.50
N LEU A 302 -3.78 -3.04 11.45
CA LEU A 302 -3.78 -1.57 11.44
C LEU A 302 -4.91 -1.00 12.33
N TYR A 303 -6.02 -1.74 12.47
CA TYR A 303 -7.21 -1.30 13.20
C TYR A 303 -6.89 -0.92 14.65
N VAL A 304 -7.25 0.31 14.99
CA VAL A 304 -7.17 0.86 16.35
C VAL A 304 -8.58 1.06 16.90
N THR A 305 -9.42 1.72 16.11
CA THR A 305 -10.84 2.01 16.35
C THR A 305 -11.51 2.35 15.02
N ASP A 306 -12.84 2.29 14.93
CA ASP A 306 -13.60 2.85 13.80
C ASP A 306 -14.06 4.28 14.19
N PRO A 307 -13.47 5.33 13.60
CA PRO A 307 -13.77 6.71 13.99
C PRO A 307 -15.25 7.08 13.86
N ARG A 308 -16.01 6.42 12.95
CA ARG A 308 -17.45 6.65 12.80
C ARG A 308 -18.23 6.14 14.01
N THR A 309 -17.82 5.00 14.55
CA THR A 309 -18.38 4.45 15.79
C THR A 309 -18.04 5.32 16.98
N ASP A 310 -16.81 5.85 17.03
CA ASP A 310 -16.37 6.78 18.06
C ASP A 310 -17.17 8.09 18.05
N LYS A 311 -17.36 8.70 16.87
CA LYS A 311 -18.19 9.89 16.67
C LYS A 311 -19.59 9.68 17.24
N LYS A 312 -20.25 8.57 16.85
CA LYS A 312 -21.59 8.23 17.33
C LYS A 312 -21.63 8.01 18.84
N THR A 313 -20.64 7.30 19.38
CA THR A 313 -20.52 7.06 20.83
C THR A 313 -20.32 8.36 21.60
N ILE A 314 -19.53 9.29 21.07
CA ILE A 314 -19.31 10.61 21.67
C ILE A 314 -20.62 11.42 21.66
N GLU A 315 -21.33 11.45 20.54
CA GLU A 315 -22.62 12.13 20.43
C GLU A 315 -23.61 11.57 21.43
N ASP A 316 -23.79 10.24 21.48
CA ASP A 316 -24.70 9.58 22.41
C ASP A 316 -24.34 9.90 23.89
N LYS A 317 -23.05 9.82 24.25
CA LYS A 317 -22.57 10.15 25.60
C LYS A 317 -22.75 11.62 25.98
N LYS A 318 -22.72 12.53 25.01
CA LYS A 318 -22.85 13.99 25.22
C LYS A 318 -24.27 14.51 25.03
N GLY A 319 -25.27 13.62 24.93
CA GLY A 319 -26.69 13.97 24.84
C GLY A 319 -27.19 14.28 23.42
N GLY A 320 -26.44 13.86 22.40
CA GLY A 320 -26.72 14.07 20.99
C GLY A 320 -26.13 15.37 20.45
N LEU A 321 -26.02 15.47 19.12
CA LEU A 321 -25.63 16.70 18.44
C LEU A 321 -26.84 17.63 18.29
N LEU A 322 -26.76 18.83 18.85
CA LEU A 322 -27.75 19.86 18.60
C LEU A 322 -27.58 20.37 17.16
N LYS A 323 -28.47 19.92 16.28
CA LYS A 323 -28.47 20.29 14.86
C LYS A 323 -28.46 21.82 14.71
N ASP A 324 -27.76 22.32 13.70
CA ASP A 324 -27.59 23.74 13.37
C ASP A 324 -26.72 24.57 14.33
N SER A 325 -26.41 24.09 15.54
CA SER A 325 -25.60 24.84 16.52
C SER A 325 -24.15 25.14 16.06
N TYR A 326 -23.65 24.39 15.09
CA TYR A 326 -22.32 24.57 14.48
C TYR A 326 -22.35 25.45 13.23
N LYS A 327 -23.50 25.72 12.62
CA LYS A 327 -23.58 26.35 11.28
C LYS A 327 -22.93 27.73 11.20
N TRP A 328 -22.89 28.47 12.31
CA TRP A 328 -22.21 29.76 12.37
C TRP A 328 -20.72 29.64 12.00
N ILE A 329 -20.07 28.50 12.28
CA ILE A 329 -18.66 28.31 11.96
C ILE A 329 -18.41 28.16 10.47
N LEU A 330 -19.37 27.62 9.72
CA LEU A 330 -19.27 27.44 8.27
C LEU A 330 -19.23 28.79 7.54
N GLN A 331 -19.74 29.84 8.19
CA GLN A 331 -19.71 31.23 7.70
C GLN A 331 -18.57 32.04 8.32
N HIS A 332 -17.82 31.46 9.26
CA HIS A 332 -16.71 32.14 9.91
C HIS A 332 -15.56 32.35 8.93
N LYS A 333 -14.93 33.53 8.97
CA LYS A 333 -13.84 33.92 8.05
C LYS A 333 -12.70 32.89 7.99
N ASP A 334 -12.33 32.31 9.14
CA ASP A 334 -11.22 31.36 9.21
C ASP A 334 -11.58 30.01 8.57
N PHE A 335 -12.82 29.55 8.73
CA PHE A 335 -13.30 28.33 8.07
C PHE A 335 -13.42 28.53 6.56
N LEU A 336 -13.92 29.70 6.14
CA LEU A 336 -14.01 30.06 4.72
C LEU A 336 -12.63 30.19 4.08
N ASN A 337 -11.66 30.78 4.79
CA ASN A 337 -10.25 30.83 4.35
C ASN A 337 -9.69 29.41 4.24
N PHE A 338 -9.83 28.59 5.27
CA PHE A 338 -9.44 27.18 5.24
C PHE A 338 -10.07 26.41 4.09
N LYS A 339 -11.35 26.63 3.78
CA LYS A 339 -12.05 25.92 2.70
C LYS A 339 -11.56 26.38 1.32
N ASN A 340 -11.47 27.70 1.11
CA ASN A 340 -11.32 28.29 -0.23
C ASN A 340 -9.88 28.64 -0.61
N ASN A 341 -9.00 28.92 0.35
CA ASN A 341 -7.60 29.26 0.09
C ASN A 341 -6.76 27.98 0.02
N GLU A 342 -5.99 27.80 -1.05
CA GLU A 342 -5.11 26.64 -1.21
C GLU A 342 -3.86 26.70 -0.32
N GLU A 343 -3.44 27.92 0.07
CA GLU A 343 -2.32 28.12 1.00
C GLU A 343 -2.71 27.85 2.46
N SER A 344 -4.01 27.91 2.79
CA SER A 344 -4.51 27.61 4.13
C SER A 344 -4.66 26.10 4.31
N GLN A 345 -3.66 25.50 4.96
CA GLN A 345 -3.60 24.05 5.20
C GLN A 345 -4.25 23.62 6.52
N ILE A 346 -4.28 24.48 7.55
CA ILE A 346 -4.69 24.11 8.90
C ILE A 346 -5.82 25.01 9.42
N LEU A 347 -6.88 24.40 9.95
CA LEU A 347 -7.91 25.06 10.75
C LEU A 347 -7.84 24.56 12.19
N TRP A 348 -7.47 25.45 13.11
CA TRP A 348 -7.36 25.11 14.53
C TRP A 348 -8.57 25.60 15.34
N ILE A 349 -9.38 24.66 15.82
CA ILE A 349 -10.54 24.89 16.71
C ILE A 349 -10.06 24.82 18.16
N LYS A 350 -9.74 25.99 18.73
CA LYS A 350 -9.15 26.09 20.07
C LYS A 350 -10.14 26.60 21.12
N GLY A 351 -10.02 26.09 22.34
CA GLY A 351 -10.78 26.58 23.49
C GLY A 351 -10.54 25.80 24.78
N ASN A 352 -10.91 26.40 25.91
CA ASN A 352 -10.83 25.76 27.23
C ASN A 352 -11.70 24.46 27.31
N PRO A 353 -11.48 23.61 28.33
CA PRO A 353 -12.35 22.47 28.60
C PRO A 353 -13.83 22.88 28.74
N GLY A 354 -14.74 22.02 28.28
CA GLY A 354 -16.19 22.26 28.39
C GLY A 354 -16.80 23.26 27.39
N LYS A 355 -16.02 23.80 26.43
CA LYS A 355 -16.51 24.77 25.43
C LYS A 355 -17.20 24.17 24.19
N GLY A 356 -17.47 22.86 24.19
CA GLY A 356 -18.20 22.21 23.09
C GLY A 356 -17.40 21.90 21.82
N LYS A 357 -16.06 22.02 21.83
CA LYS A 357 -15.18 21.80 20.66
C LYS A 357 -15.45 20.49 19.91
N THR A 358 -15.51 19.37 20.63
CA THR A 358 -15.77 18.06 20.01
C THR A 358 -17.13 18.01 19.33
N MET A 359 -18.19 18.56 19.95
CA MET A 359 -19.53 18.56 19.34
C MET A 359 -19.59 19.49 18.13
N LEU A 360 -18.90 20.62 18.19
CA LEU A 360 -18.70 21.52 17.06
C LEU A 360 -18.00 20.79 15.90
N LEU A 361 -16.93 20.03 16.19
CA LEU A 361 -16.24 19.20 15.20
C LEU A 361 -17.12 18.10 14.61
N CYS A 362 -17.92 17.41 15.43
CA CYS A 362 -18.89 16.41 14.93
C CYS A 362 -19.85 17.03 13.90
N GLY A 363 -20.33 18.25 14.16
CA GLY A 363 -21.18 18.99 13.23
C GLY A 363 -20.47 19.43 11.95
N ILE A 364 -19.21 19.87 12.05
CA ILE A 364 -18.39 20.15 10.86
C ILE A 364 -18.19 18.88 10.03
N ILE A 365 -17.93 17.74 10.67
CA ILE A 365 -17.79 16.44 9.99
C ILE A 365 -19.08 16.09 9.24
N ASP A 366 -20.26 16.24 9.87
CA ASP A 366 -21.54 15.99 9.20
C ASP A 366 -21.72 16.85 7.93
N GLU A 367 -21.35 18.12 8.01
CA GLU A 367 -21.42 19.02 6.86
C GLU A 367 -20.45 18.60 5.75
N LEU A 368 -19.20 18.25 6.10
CA LEU A 368 -18.19 17.80 5.14
C LEU A 368 -18.58 16.45 4.50
N GLU A 369 -19.15 15.52 5.26
CA GLU A 369 -19.63 14.24 4.73
C GLU A 369 -20.88 14.38 3.85
N SER A 370 -21.64 15.48 3.99
CA SER A 370 -22.79 15.75 3.14
C SER A 370 -22.41 16.17 1.71
N ASP A 371 -21.17 16.63 1.50
CA ASP A 371 -20.63 17.01 0.19
C ASP A 371 -19.92 15.79 -0.44
N PRO A 372 -20.44 15.21 -1.54
CA PRO A 372 -19.83 14.04 -2.18
C PRO A 372 -18.42 14.28 -2.74
N SER A 373 -18.03 15.55 -2.93
CA SER A 373 -16.70 15.91 -3.43
C SER A 373 -15.63 15.92 -2.33
N ILE A 374 -16.04 15.86 -1.06
CA ILE A 374 -15.15 15.92 0.10
C ILE A 374 -15.20 14.58 0.82
N SER A 375 -14.02 14.07 1.19
CA SER A 375 -13.91 12.89 2.07
C SER A 375 -13.13 13.28 3.31
N PRO A 376 -13.80 13.51 4.46
CA PRO A 376 -13.12 13.77 5.72
C PRO A 376 -12.64 12.46 6.36
N TYR A 377 -11.41 12.46 6.85
CA TYR A 377 -10.80 11.35 7.57
C TYR A 377 -10.44 11.81 8.97
N TYR A 378 -11.07 11.24 9.98
CA TYR A 378 -11.02 11.79 11.33
C TYR A 378 -10.63 10.77 12.39
N PHE A 379 -10.09 11.25 13.50
CA PHE A 379 -9.75 10.48 14.69
C PHE A 379 -10.08 11.28 15.96
N PHE A 380 -10.63 10.63 16.98
CA PHE A 380 -11.03 11.26 18.24
C PHE A 380 -10.17 10.76 19.40
N CYS A 381 -9.30 11.62 19.95
CA CYS A 381 -8.46 11.25 21.09
C CYS A 381 -9.29 11.01 22.38
N GLN A 382 -10.49 11.56 22.51
CA GLN A 382 -11.34 11.44 23.71
C GLN A 382 -12.24 10.19 23.76
N ALA A 383 -12.46 9.50 22.62
CA ALA A 383 -13.48 8.44 22.55
C ALA A 383 -13.12 7.18 23.36
N THR A 384 -11.84 7.03 23.71
CA THR A 384 -11.24 5.74 24.06
C THR A 384 -11.10 5.59 25.57
N GLY A 385 -12.05 4.88 26.18
CA GLY A 385 -12.06 4.56 27.61
C GLY A 385 -10.97 3.57 28.05
N GLY A 386 -9.69 3.94 27.89
CA GLY A 386 -8.54 3.21 28.40
C GLY A 386 -7.20 3.81 27.96
N ASP A 387 -6.15 3.63 28.77
CA ASP A 387 -4.80 4.22 28.65
C ASP A 387 -4.00 3.90 27.36
N ARG A 388 -4.58 3.19 26.38
CA ARG A 388 -3.84 2.58 25.25
C ARG A 388 -3.83 3.34 23.93
N LEU A 389 -4.68 4.36 23.74
CA LEU A 389 -4.92 4.99 22.42
C LEU A 389 -4.51 6.46 22.30
N ASN A 390 -3.96 7.04 23.37
CA ASN A 390 -3.58 8.45 23.44
C ASN A 390 -2.13 8.70 22.98
N THR A 391 -1.70 8.05 21.90
CA THR A 391 -0.35 8.21 21.34
C THR A 391 -0.41 8.74 19.92
N ALA A 392 0.59 9.50 19.51
CA ALA A 392 0.72 10.00 18.14
C ALA A 392 0.62 8.87 17.11
N THR A 393 1.29 7.75 17.36
CA THR A 393 1.23 6.55 16.52
C THR A 393 -0.20 6.00 16.40
N SER A 394 -0.97 5.96 17.49
CA SER A 394 -2.37 5.51 17.48
C SER A 394 -3.26 6.42 16.65
N VAL A 395 -3.08 7.74 16.76
CA VAL A 395 -3.82 8.74 15.96
C VAL A 395 -3.55 8.52 14.48
N LEU A 396 -2.27 8.45 14.08
CA LEU A 396 -1.90 8.32 12.67
C LEU A 396 -2.30 6.95 12.11
N ARG A 397 -2.14 5.86 12.88
CA ARG A 397 -2.66 4.52 12.52
C ARG A 397 -4.18 4.53 12.28
N GLY A 398 -4.93 5.20 13.15
CA GLY A 398 -6.38 5.34 13.00
C GLY A 398 -6.78 6.12 11.75
N LEU A 399 -6.04 7.19 11.42
CA LEU A 399 -6.24 7.95 10.18
C LEU A 399 -5.89 7.13 8.93
N ILE A 400 -4.76 6.40 8.92
CA ILE A 400 -4.38 5.49 7.83
C ILE A 400 -5.44 4.39 7.67
N TYR A 401 -5.92 3.80 8.76
CA TYR A 401 -7.00 2.81 8.72
C TYR A 401 -8.25 3.38 8.05
N HIS A 402 -8.66 4.59 8.46
CA HIS A 402 -9.84 5.24 7.89
C HIS A 402 -9.64 5.55 6.40
N LEU A 403 -8.47 6.06 6.01
CA LEU A 403 -8.07 6.31 4.62
C LEU A 403 -8.14 5.03 3.78
N ALA A 404 -7.49 3.96 4.21
CA ALA A 404 -7.43 2.69 3.49
C ALA A 404 -8.80 2.01 3.41
N ARG A 405 -9.63 2.13 4.44
CA ARG A 405 -10.99 1.56 4.43
C ARG A 405 -11.95 2.29 3.51
N ARG A 406 -11.83 3.63 3.39
CA ARG A 406 -12.59 4.45 2.44
C ARG A 406 -12.04 4.34 1.01
N ASN A 407 -10.73 4.14 0.87
CA ASN A 407 -10.02 4.04 -0.40
C ASN A 407 -9.16 2.78 -0.45
N PRO A 408 -9.73 1.62 -0.79
CA PRO A 408 -9.02 0.33 -0.75
C PRO A 408 -7.72 0.32 -1.55
N GLN A 409 -7.62 1.06 -2.66
CA GLN A 409 -6.37 1.12 -3.45
C GLN A 409 -5.16 1.69 -2.70
N LEU A 410 -5.37 2.44 -1.61
CA LEU A 410 -4.28 3.00 -0.81
C LEU A 410 -3.62 1.96 0.10
N ILE A 411 -4.24 0.80 0.32
CA ILE A 411 -3.68 -0.27 1.18
C ILE A 411 -2.31 -0.72 0.67
N LYS A 412 -2.05 -0.66 -0.63
CA LYS A 412 -0.75 -0.99 -1.26
C LYS A 412 0.44 -0.27 -0.59
N HIS A 413 0.25 0.96 -0.11
CA HIS A 413 1.28 1.74 0.58
C HIS A 413 1.62 1.15 1.95
N VAL A 414 0.60 0.65 2.66
CA VAL A 414 0.78 -0.10 3.91
C VAL A 414 1.45 -1.46 3.62
N ARG A 415 0.96 -2.18 2.60
CA ARG A 415 1.43 -3.53 2.20
C ARG A 415 2.91 -3.53 1.82
N THR A 416 3.42 -2.44 1.23
CA THR A 416 4.83 -2.28 0.85
C THR A 416 5.81 -2.61 1.99
N LYS A 417 5.46 -2.27 3.23
CA LYS A 417 6.28 -2.57 4.41
C LYS A 417 5.73 -3.72 5.24
N TYR A 418 4.40 -3.80 5.34
CA TYR A 418 3.70 -4.82 6.12
C TYR A 418 4.01 -6.24 5.60
N ASP A 419 4.17 -6.45 4.29
CA ASP A 419 4.45 -7.77 3.72
C ASP A 419 5.78 -8.38 4.17
N TYR A 420 6.72 -7.56 4.59
CA TYR A 420 8.02 -8.00 5.07
C TYR A 420 8.08 -8.09 6.60
N ILE A 421 7.53 -7.10 7.30
CA ILE A 421 7.72 -6.92 8.75
C ILE A 421 6.52 -7.44 9.58
N GLY A 422 5.33 -7.53 8.96
CA GLY A 422 4.07 -7.90 9.61
C GLY A 422 3.56 -6.84 10.59
N GLU A 423 2.69 -7.23 11.53
CA GLU A 423 2.08 -6.33 12.54
C GLU A 423 3.09 -5.53 13.38
N LYS A 424 4.36 -5.96 13.43
CA LYS A 424 5.41 -5.32 14.22
C LYS A 424 5.69 -3.88 13.78
N ILE A 425 5.38 -3.50 12.52
CA ILE A 425 5.50 -2.12 12.04
C ILE A 425 4.64 -1.14 12.86
N PHE A 426 3.64 -1.65 13.57
CA PHE A 426 2.70 -0.85 14.33
C PHE A 426 2.91 -0.88 15.85
N GLN A 427 3.84 -1.70 16.35
CA GLN A 427 3.95 -2.03 17.78
C GLN A 427 5.32 -1.68 18.40
N ASN A 428 6.35 -1.40 17.61
CA ASN A 428 7.72 -1.11 18.09
C ASN A 428 7.97 0.38 18.39
N GLU A 429 9.07 0.70 19.07
CA GLU A 429 9.46 2.10 19.38
C GLU A 429 9.72 2.93 18.11
N SER A 430 10.11 2.29 17.01
CA SER A 430 10.29 2.92 15.70
C SER A 430 8.99 3.03 14.87
N ALA A 431 7.85 2.54 15.38
CA ALA A 431 6.59 2.49 14.65
C ALA A 431 6.15 3.87 14.13
N TRP A 432 6.47 4.93 14.88
CA TRP A 432 6.16 6.29 14.48
C TRP A 432 6.74 6.65 13.09
N HIS A 433 8.02 6.32 12.85
CA HIS A 433 8.67 6.63 11.57
C HIS A 433 8.04 5.83 10.42
N GLU A 434 7.80 4.54 10.64
CA GLU A 434 7.19 3.67 9.63
C GLU A 434 5.77 4.14 9.25
N VAL A 435 4.96 4.47 10.25
CA VAL A 435 3.59 4.96 10.09
C VAL A 435 3.57 6.35 9.42
N CYS A 436 4.53 7.23 9.73
CA CYS A 436 4.68 8.52 9.04
C CYS A 436 4.99 8.37 7.56
N GLU A 437 5.91 7.46 7.19
CA GLU A 437 6.23 7.21 5.79
C GLU A 437 5.03 6.64 5.03
N ILE A 438 4.30 5.70 5.64
CA ILE A 438 3.07 5.15 5.06
C ILE A 438 2.02 6.26 4.87
N ALA A 439 1.77 7.06 5.90
CA ALA A 439 0.81 8.16 5.81
C ALA A 439 1.21 9.17 4.73
N THR A 440 2.49 9.56 4.67
CA THR A 440 3.01 10.49 3.65
C THR A 440 2.77 9.93 2.24
N ALA A 441 3.15 8.67 2.00
CA ALA A 441 2.94 8.02 0.70
C ALA A 441 1.46 7.92 0.29
N MET A 442 0.56 7.68 1.26
CA MET A 442 -0.89 7.68 1.01
C MET A 442 -1.43 9.07 0.69
N LEU A 443 -0.96 10.11 1.37
CA LEU A 443 -1.39 11.50 1.14
C LEU A 443 -0.87 12.05 -0.21
N GLU A 444 0.29 11.58 -0.67
CA GLU A 444 0.88 11.94 -1.96
C GLU A 444 0.33 11.11 -3.15
N ASP A 445 -0.49 10.09 -2.90
CA ASP A 445 -1.08 9.27 -3.96
C ASP A 445 -2.07 10.08 -4.80
N SER A 446 -1.84 10.12 -6.11
CA SER A 446 -2.67 10.86 -7.08
C SER A 446 -4.16 10.51 -7.09
N SER A 447 -4.56 9.34 -6.56
CA SER A 447 -5.97 8.96 -6.44
C SER A 447 -6.71 9.72 -5.33
N LEU A 448 -5.99 10.33 -4.39
CA LEU A 448 -6.56 11.06 -3.27
C LEU A 448 -6.68 12.56 -3.60
N GLN A 449 -7.89 13.02 -3.92
CA GLN A 449 -8.13 14.44 -4.23
C GLN A 449 -8.46 15.25 -2.98
N LYS A 450 -7.63 16.24 -2.65
CA LYS A 450 -7.82 17.24 -1.57
C LYS A 450 -8.32 16.62 -0.24
N PRO A 451 -7.59 15.66 0.35
CA PRO A 451 -8.04 15.00 1.58
C PRO A 451 -8.11 15.99 2.75
N ILE A 452 -9.19 15.90 3.54
CA ILE A 452 -9.32 16.66 4.79
C ILE A 452 -9.14 15.69 5.95
N LEU A 453 -8.06 15.85 6.71
CA LEU A 453 -7.78 15.07 7.92
C LEU A 453 -8.19 15.85 9.16
N ILE A 454 -8.73 15.16 10.16
CA ILE A 454 -9.29 15.79 11.35
C ILE A 454 -8.81 15.06 12.61
N VAL A 455 -8.29 15.82 13.57
CA VAL A 455 -7.86 15.29 14.87
C VAL A 455 -8.60 16.06 15.96
N ASP A 456 -9.53 15.39 16.65
CA ASP A 456 -10.21 15.98 17.83
C ASP A 456 -9.41 15.74 19.10
N ALA A 457 -9.33 16.80 19.91
CA ALA A 457 -8.71 16.81 21.22
C ALA A 457 -7.23 16.39 21.18
N LEU A 458 -6.45 17.03 20.30
CA LEU A 458 -5.01 16.82 20.17
C LEU A 458 -4.28 16.97 21.52
N ASP A 459 -4.78 17.82 22.42
CA ASP A 459 -4.22 17.99 23.78
C ASP A 459 -4.31 16.72 24.64
N GLU A 460 -5.19 15.77 24.30
CA GLU A 460 -5.31 14.48 24.98
C GLU A 460 -4.32 13.43 24.43
N CYS A 461 -3.52 13.76 23.39
CA CYS A 461 -2.39 12.94 22.96
C CYS A 461 -1.25 13.06 23.99
N MET A 462 -1.04 12.00 24.77
CA MET A 462 -0.10 11.96 25.90
C MET A 462 1.34 11.64 25.48
N VAL A 463 1.53 10.82 24.44
CA VAL A 463 2.85 10.36 23.99
C VAL A 463 3.09 10.79 22.54
N GLY A 464 4.19 11.51 22.30
CA GLY A 464 4.62 11.92 20.96
C GLY A 464 3.82 13.06 20.33
N ARG A 465 3.10 13.88 21.14
CA ARG A 465 2.30 15.01 20.62
C ARG A 465 3.12 15.95 19.74
N ASP A 466 4.34 16.27 20.14
CA ASP A 466 5.21 17.18 19.38
C ASP A 466 5.53 16.60 17.99
N HIS A 467 5.81 15.29 17.91
CA HIS A 467 6.01 14.64 16.62
C HIS A 467 4.74 14.67 15.75
N LEU A 468 3.57 14.49 16.36
CA LEU A 468 2.29 14.59 15.64
C LEU A 468 2.03 16.01 15.15
N LEU A 469 2.35 17.02 15.95
CA LEU A 469 2.30 18.43 15.55
C LEU A 469 3.23 18.68 14.36
N ASP A 470 4.49 18.27 14.44
CA ASP A 470 5.47 18.41 13.36
C ASP A 470 4.96 17.78 12.04
N PHE A 471 4.34 16.61 12.12
CA PHE A 471 3.75 15.94 10.97
C PHE A 471 2.55 16.71 10.39
N ILE A 472 1.64 17.20 11.25
CA ILE A 472 0.46 17.98 10.83
C ILE A 472 0.87 19.31 10.17
N THR A 473 1.91 19.96 10.69
CA THR A 473 2.40 21.26 10.21
C THR A 473 3.27 21.16 8.97
N LYS A 474 3.71 19.95 8.60
CA LYS A 474 4.53 19.74 7.42
C LYS A 474 3.71 20.04 6.15
N PRO A 475 4.25 20.79 5.17
CA PRO A 475 3.57 21.03 3.91
C PRO A 475 3.15 19.72 3.24
N SER A 476 1.85 19.56 2.99
CA SER A 476 1.28 18.38 2.36
C SER A 476 0.08 18.73 1.49
N PRO A 477 -0.34 17.88 0.54
CA PRO A 477 -1.55 18.09 -0.25
C PRO A 477 -2.85 17.97 0.59
N ALA A 478 -2.73 17.58 1.87
CA ALA A 478 -3.85 17.45 2.78
C ALA A 478 -4.15 18.73 3.54
N LYS A 479 -5.43 18.94 3.81
CA LYS A 479 -5.90 19.98 4.74
C LYS A 479 -6.21 19.36 6.10
N TRP A 480 -5.91 20.07 7.17
CA TRP A 480 -6.06 19.57 8.55
C TRP A 480 -7.05 20.42 9.34
N ILE A 481 -7.98 19.77 10.04
CA ILE A 481 -8.79 20.41 11.09
C ILE A 481 -8.39 19.80 12.42
N VAL A 482 -7.90 20.62 13.34
CA VAL A 482 -7.45 20.15 14.65
C VAL A 482 -8.27 20.84 15.72
N SER A 483 -8.75 20.11 16.73
CA SER A 483 -9.22 20.74 17.97
C SER A 483 -8.26 20.46 19.12
N SER A 484 -8.07 21.46 19.97
CA SER A 484 -7.33 21.27 21.21
C SER A 484 -7.65 22.35 22.25
N ARG A 485 -7.07 22.20 23.45
CA ARG A 485 -6.88 23.33 24.39
C ARG A 485 -5.89 24.34 23.81
N ASN A 486 -5.97 25.57 24.31
CA ASN A 486 -5.06 26.68 23.97
C ASN A 486 -3.73 26.52 24.71
N TRP A 487 -3.06 25.38 24.58
CA TRP A 487 -1.74 25.18 25.16
C TRP A 487 -0.68 25.84 24.29
N VAL A 488 0.36 26.40 24.92
CA VAL A 488 1.33 27.26 24.24
C VAL A 488 2.22 26.49 23.27
N ASP A 489 2.53 25.23 23.56
CA ASP A 489 3.21 24.32 22.64
C ASP A 489 2.39 24.08 21.37
N ILE A 490 1.09 23.76 21.52
CA ILE A 490 0.19 23.57 20.39
C ILE A 490 -0.04 24.88 19.62
N GLU A 491 -0.18 26.00 20.34
CA GLU A 491 -0.31 27.32 19.74
C GLU A 491 0.95 27.66 18.93
N GLY A 492 2.14 27.49 19.49
CA GLY A 492 3.40 27.75 18.81
C GLY A 492 3.58 26.95 17.52
N SER A 493 3.08 25.71 17.48
CA SER A 493 3.16 24.86 16.27
C SER A 493 2.04 25.10 15.26
N LEU A 494 0.78 25.29 15.70
CA LEU A 494 -0.39 25.37 14.81
C LEU A 494 -0.81 26.78 14.42
N SER A 495 -0.30 27.78 15.12
CA SER A 495 -0.58 29.16 14.75
C SER A 495 0.36 29.62 13.65
N ASP A 496 -0.19 30.28 12.64
CA ASP A 496 0.52 31.19 11.74
C ASP A 496 1.08 32.41 12.51
N THR A 497 1.40 32.28 13.81
CA THR A 497 1.98 33.39 14.56
C THR A 497 3.41 33.52 14.11
N ASP A 498 3.60 34.29 13.04
CA ASP A 498 4.81 35.03 12.79
C ASP A 498 5.31 35.55 14.14
N GLN A 499 6.39 34.98 14.67
CA GLN A 499 7.19 35.70 15.65
C GLN A 499 7.71 36.93 14.93
N LYS A 500 6.95 38.03 15.01
CA LYS A 500 7.33 39.29 14.40
C LYS A 500 8.39 39.93 15.26
N THR A 501 9.63 39.74 14.86
CA THR A 501 10.75 40.55 15.32
C THR A 501 10.56 41.95 14.74
N LEU A 502 10.37 42.94 15.62
CA LEU A 502 10.27 44.35 15.23
C LEU A 502 11.69 44.88 14.98
N GLU A 503 12.12 44.84 13.73
CA GLU A 503 13.45 45.31 13.32
C GLU A 503 13.44 46.82 13.06
N GLY A 504 14.50 47.52 13.48
CA GLY A 504 14.66 48.96 13.25
C GLY A 504 15.39 49.74 14.35
N HIS A 505 15.64 49.12 15.51
CA HIS A 505 16.47 49.70 16.58
C HIS A 505 17.81 48.97 16.72
N SER A 506 18.85 49.71 17.14
CA SER A 506 20.17 49.11 17.42
C SER A 506 20.22 48.35 18.75
N SER A 507 19.56 48.89 19.79
CA SER A 507 19.43 48.27 21.11
C SER A 507 18.28 48.92 21.87
N VAL A 508 17.25 48.14 22.20
CA VAL A 508 16.04 48.64 22.88
C VAL A 508 16.28 48.68 24.39
N THR A 509 15.98 49.82 25.01
CA THR A 509 16.19 50.07 26.45
C THR A 509 14.88 50.05 27.24
N SER A 510 13.77 50.43 26.61
CA SER A 510 12.46 50.53 27.24
C SER A 510 11.37 50.22 26.22
N VAL A 511 10.31 49.53 26.67
CA VAL A 511 9.13 49.21 25.86
C VAL A 511 7.86 49.36 26.68
N VAL A 512 6.80 49.84 26.06
CA VAL A 512 5.50 50.05 26.70
C VAL A 512 4.37 49.86 25.70
N PHE A 513 3.31 49.16 26.11
CA PHE A 513 2.06 49.09 25.33
C PHE A 513 1.16 50.28 25.64
N SER A 514 0.39 50.73 24.66
CA SER A 514 -0.77 51.57 24.92
C SER A 514 -1.83 50.78 25.70
N ASN A 515 -2.69 51.47 26.45
CA ASN A 515 -3.68 50.83 27.31
C ASN A 515 -4.73 49.99 26.54
N ASP A 516 -4.96 50.33 25.26
CA ASP A 516 -5.81 49.56 24.34
C ASP A 516 -5.11 48.34 23.71
N GLY A 517 -3.81 48.17 23.96
CA GLY A 517 -2.96 47.11 23.41
C GLY A 517 -2.69 47.20 21.91
N GLN A 518 -3.15 48.26 21.23
CA GLN A 518 -3.05 48.38 19.77
C GLN A 518 -1.69 48.92 19.31
N ARG A 519 -0.99 49.67 20.16
CA ARG A 519 0.31 50.25 19.86
C ARG A 519 1.36 49.81 20.88
N LEU A 520 2.59 49.65 20.41
CA LEU A 520 3.77 49.47 21.24
C LEU A 520 4.69 50.67 21.01
N ALA A 521 5.30 51.21 22.05
CA ALA A 521 6.38 52.18 21.94
C ALA A 521 7.68 51.58 22.46
N SER A 522 8.79 51.92 21.81
CA SER A 522 10.14 51.51 22.20
C SER A 522 11.11 52.69 22.22
N GLY A 523 11.89 52.82 23.28
CA GLY A 523 13.05 53.70 23.36
C GLY A 523 14.35 52.93 23.12
N SER A 524 15.35 53.56 22.52
CA SER A 524 16.58 52.89 22.13
C SER A 524 17.85 53.72 22.36
N ARG A 525 19.00 53.01 22.32
CA ARG A 525 20.35 53.58 22.28
C ARG A 525 20.72 54.26 20.96
N ASP A 526 19.88 54.17 19.94
CA ASP A 526 20.00 54.95 18.70
C ASP A 526 19.39 56.36 18.79
N ASP A 527 19.07 56.80 20.01
CA ASP A 527 18.53 58.12 20.34
C ASP A 527 17.10 58.37 19.82
N THR A 528 16.44 57.34 19.28
CA THR A 528 15.07 57.44 18.76
C THR A 528 14.05 56.72 19.65
N VAL A 529 12.80 57.14 19.49
CA VAL A 529 11.62 56.40 19.96
C VAL A 529 10.85 55.92 18.74
N LYS A 530 10.38 54.68 18.75
CA LYS A 530 9.49 54.15 17.69
C LYS A 530 8.14 53.76 18.26
N ILE A 531 7.09 54.02 17.49
CA ILE A 531 5.73 53.53 17.75
C ILE A 531 5.41 52.49 16.69
N TRP A 532 4.91 51.35 17.12
CA TRP A 532 4.61 50.19 16.31
C TRP A 532 3.13 49.85 16.42
N ASP A 533 2.57 49.32 15.35
CA ASP A 533 1.29 48.64 15.38
C ASP A 533 1.49 47.25 15.97
N ALA A 534 0.82 46.96 17.09
CA ALA A 534 1.04 45.73 17.85
C ALA A 534 0.58 44.47 17.11
N THR A 535 -0.32 44.61 16.12
CA THR A 535 -0.92 43.48 15.39
C THR A 535 -0.12 43.15 14.13
N SER A 536 0.19 44.17 13.33
CA SER A 536 0.91 44.04 12.07
C SER A 536 2.42 44.01 12.24
N GLY A 537 2.95 44.59 13.33
CA GLY A 537 4.37 44.80 13.55
C GLY A 537 4.96 45.95 12.73
N ALA A 538 4.13 46.72 12.03
CA ALA A 538 4.60 47.86 11.23
C ALA A 538 5.10 48.99 12.15
N CYS A 539 6.22 49.61 11.80
CA CYS A 539 6.65 50.86 12.42
C CYS A 539 5.72 51.98 11.93
N LEU A 540 4.90 52.51 12.83
CA LEU A 540 3.96 53.60 12.55
C LEU A 540 4.66 54.95 12.56
N GLN A 541 5.56 55.18 13.53
CA GLN A 541 6.28 56.44 13.70
C GLN A 541 7.71 56.19 14.18
N THR A 542 8.65 57.00 13.70
CA THR A 542 9.98 57.16 14.27
C THR A 542 10.10 58.60 14.76
N LEU A 543 10.26 58.76 16.07
CA LEU A 543 10.32 60.04 16.77
C LEU A 543 11.79 60.40 16.97
N GLU A 544 12.27 61.36 16.19
CA GLU A 544 13.63 61.87 16.26
C GLU A 544 13.64 63.21 17.00
N GLY A 545 14.61 63.41 17.88
CA GLY A 545 14.77 64.69 18.59
C GLY A 545 15.52 64.62 19.92
N HIS A 546 15.68 63.43 20.51
CA HIS A 546 16.67 63.22 21.56
C HIS A 546 18.07 63.16 20.95
N SER A 547 19.07 63.65 21.68
CA SER A 547 20.48 63.67 21.19
C SER A 547 21.35 62.57 21.80
N LYS A 548 20.76 61.73 22.66
CA LYS A 548 21.38 60.59 23.34
C LYS A 548 20.32 59.53 23.66
N THR A 549 20.79 58.39 24.16
CA THR A 549 19.99 57.19 24.46
C THR A 549 18.70 57.51 25.19
N VAL A 550 17.59 57.03 24.65
CA VAL A 550 16.30 57.05 25.35
C VAL A 550 16.32 55.95 26.40
N THR A 551 16.02 56.27 27.65
CA THR A 551 16.11 55.35 28.80
C THR A 551 14.75 54.83 29.24
N SER A 552 13.69 55.60 29.00
CA SER A 552 12.34 55.29 29.47
C SER A 552 11.29 55.86 28.50
N VAL A 553 10.25 55.08 28.22
CA VAL A 553 9.08 55.52 27.44
C VAL A 553 7.78 55.12 28.14
N VAL A 554 6.76 55.99 28.08
CA VAL A 554 5.45 55.75 28.71
C VAL A 554 4.31 56.41 27.93
N PHE A 555 3.21 55.70 27.72
CA PHE A 555 1.99 56.28 27.17
C PHE A 555 1.16 56.97 28.25
N SER A 556 0.47 58.06 27.89
CA SER A 556 -0.65 58.54 28.69
C SER A 556 -1.78 57.51 28.70
N ASN A 557 -2.63 57.51 29.73
CA ASN A 557 -3.68 56.49 29.89
C ASN A 557 -4.71 56.47 28.73
N ASN A 558 -4.95 57.62 28.10
CA ASN A 558 -5.78 57.74 26.90
C ASN A 558 -5.04 57.37 25.58
N GLY A 559 -3.75 57.02 25.65
CA GLY A 559 -2.90 56.66 24.52
C GLY A 559 -2.57 57.81 23.55
N GLN A 560 -3.01 59.04 23.81
CA GLN A 560 -2.82 60.15 22.86
C GLN A 560 -1.44 60.79 22.93
N ARG A 561 -0.79 60.75 24.10
CA ARG A 561 0.56 61.28 24.30
C ARG A 561 1.51 60.16 24.66
N LEU A 562 2.77 60.32 24.26
CA LEU A 562 3.89 59.47 24.68
C LEU A 562 4.92 60.38 25.35
N ALA A 563 5.49 59.96 26.47
CA ALA A 563 6.62 60.65 27.08
C ALA A 563 7.89 59.78 26.99
N SER A 564 9.03 60.42 26.80
CA SER A 564 10.34 59.77 26.79
C SER A 564 11.35 60.54 27.65
N GLY A 565 12.11 59.81 28.45
CA GLY A 565 13.28 60.31 29.16
C GLY A 565 14.57 59.84 28.49
N SER A 566 15.62 60.68 28.50
CA SER A 566 16.88 60.39 27.83
C SER A 566 18.12 60.75 28.66
N SER A 567 19.24 60.14 28.29
CA SER A 567 20.59 60.53 28.72
C SER A 567 21.04 61.89 28.19
N ASP A 568 20.23 62.60 27.40
CA ASP A 568 20.44 64.01 27.05
C ASP A 568 19.93 64.99 28.11
N ASN A 569 19.48 64.47 29.26
CA ASN A 569 18.97 65.21 30.41
C ASN A 569 17.59 65.85 30.17
N THR A 570 16.94 65.55 29.05
CA THR A 570 15.62 66.08 28.72
C THR A 570 14.53 65.02 28.82
N VAL A 571 13.30 65.50 29.01
CA VAL A 571 12.09 64.70 28.81
C VAL A 571 11.33 65.28 27.63
N LYS A 572 10.84 64.45 26.73
CA LYS A 572 10.00 64.90 25.60
C LYS A 572 8.62 64.31 25.70
N ILE A 573 7.61 65.12 25.39
CA ILE A 573 6.22 64.69 25.22
C ILE A 573 5.89 64.76 23.74
N TRP A 574 5.35 63.67 23.21
CA TRP A 574 5.04 63.47 21.80
C TRP A 574 3.55 63.25 21.63
N ASP A 575 3.02 63.68 20.49
CA ASP A 575 1.72 63.22 20.02
C ASP A 575 1.89 61.82 19.44
N ALA A 576 1.19 60.84 20.02
CA ALA A 576 1.37 59.43 19.69
C ALA A 576 0.81 59.03 18.31
N THR A 577 0.05 59.93 17.66
CA THR A 577 -0.61 59.66 16.37
C THR A 577 0.20 60.27 15.22
N SER A 578 0.55 61.55 15.34
CA SER A 578 1.33 62.30 14.36
C SER A 578 2.84 62.14 14.52
N GLY A 579 3.31 61.74 15.70
CA GLY A 579 4.74 61.69 16.04
C GLY A 579 5.38 63.05 16.32
N ALA A 580 4.60 64.15 16.35
CA ALA A 580 5.14 65.47 16.61
C ALA A 580 5.64 65.60 18.06
N CYS A 581 6.80 66.23 18.25
CA CYS A 581 7.27 66.65 19.57
C CYS A 581 6.41 67.83 20.05
N LEU A 582 5.60 67.61 21.07
CA LEU A 582 4.73 68.62 21.66
C LEU A 582 5.49 69.50 22.66
N GLN A 583 6.35 68.89 23.48
CA GLN A 583 7.12 69.59 24.51
C GLN A 583 8.51 68.98 24.65
N THR A 584 9.51 69.83 24.91
CA THR A 584 10.84 69.44 25.41
C THR A 584 11.01 70.07 26.78
N LEU A 585 11.08 69.23 27.81
CA LEU A 585 11.17 69.62 29.20
C LEU A 585 12.64 69.61 29.62
N GLU A 586 13.20 70.79 29.79
CA GLU A 586 14.57 71.02 30.22
C GLU A 586 14.61 71.40 31.70
N GLY A 587 15.59 70.89 32.45
CA GLY A 587 15.78 71.29 33.85
C GLY A 587 16.50 70.26 34.72
N HIS A 588 16.62 69.01 34.28
CA HIS A 588 17.51 68.04 34.93
C HIS A 588 18.97 68.30 34.53
N SER A 589 19.92 68.09 35.45
CA SER A 589 21.35 68.29 35.19
C SER A 589 22.10 67.01 34.80
N ASP A 590 21.43 65.86 34.87
CA ASP A 590 21.96 64.54 34.50
C ASP A 590 20.86 63.65 33.88
N TYR A 591 21.21 62.43 33.50
CA TYR A 591 20.38 61.50 32.73
C TYR A 591 19.02 61.28 33.38
N VAL A 592 17.95 61.44 32.60
CA VAL A 592 16.62 61.01 33.03
C VAL A 592 16.57 59.49 32.92
N THR A 593 16.15 58.80 33.97
CA THR A 593 16.12 57.33 34.04
C THR A 593 14.73 56.75 33.93
N SER A 594 13.71 57.52 34.35
CA SER A 594 12.34 57.04 34.45
C SER A 594 11.37 58.20 34.27
N VAL A 595 10.30 57.94 33.50
CA VAL A 595 9.18 58.86 33.32
C VAL A 595 7.85 58.15 33.60
N ALA A 596 6.89 58.86 34.18
CA ALA A 596 5.56 58.32 34.47
C ALA A 596 4.48 59.40 34.36
N PHE A 597 3.39 59.10 33.65
CA PHE A 597 2.19 59.95 33.66
C PHE A 597 1.35 59.72 34.91
N SER A 598 0.71 60.77 35.41
CA SER A 598 -0.45 60.62 36.29
C SER A 598 -1.61 59.98 35.52
N ASN A 599 -2.53 59.32 36.24
CA ASN A 599 -3.62 58.57 35.62
C ASN A 599 -4.58 59.45 34.79
N ASP A 600 -4.72 60.74 35.17
CA ASP A 600 -5.48 61.76 34.43
C ASP A 600 -4.72 62.33 33.21
N GLY A 601 -3.44 61.98 33.05
CA GLY A 601 -2.55 62.44 31.99
C GLY A 601 -2.13 63.92 32.09
N GLN A 602 -2.49 64.62 33.17
CA GLN A 602 -2.22 66.06 33.31
C GLN A 602 -0.83 66.36 33.85
N ARG A 603 -0.25 65.44 34.63
CA ARG A 603 1.11 65.58 35.17
C ARG A 603 2.02 64.48 34.64
N LEU A 604 3.29 64.82 34.51
CA LEU A 604 4.36 63.89 34.20
C LEU A 604 5.40 63.97 35.33
N ALA A 605 5.88 62.83 35.81
CA ALA A 605 7.01 62.77 36.73
C ALA A 605 8.23 62.24 36.00
N SER A 606 9.41 62.78 36.32
CA SER A 606 10.70 62.30 35.84
C SER A 606 11.69 62.14 36.98
N GLY A 607 12.34 60.98 37.05
CA GLY A 607 13.47 60.73 37.95
C GLY A 607 14.78 60.82 37.17
N SER A 608 15.82 61.40 37.78
CA SER A 608 17.12 61.59 37.15
C SER A 608 18.28 61.13 38.04
N TYR A 609 19.42 60.87 37.39
CA TYR A 609 20.71 60.69 38.01
C TYR A 609 21.26 61.94 38.72
N ASP A 610 20.62 63.10 38.56
CA ASP A 610 20.92 64.32 39.33
C ASP A 610 20.37 64.30 40.77
N ASN A 611 19.88 63.13 41.21
CA ASN A 611 19.28 62.87 42.52
C ASN A 611 17.92 63.55 42.75
N THR A 612 17.35 64.21 41.74
CA THR A 612 16.07 64.89 41.86
C THR A 612 14.96 64.18 41.10
N ILE A 613 13.73 64.49 41.50
CA ILE A 613 12.51 64.14 40.77
C ILE A 613 11.82 65.42 40.37
N LYS A 614 11.34 65.53 39.15
CA LYS A 614 10.56 66.70 38.70
C LYS A 614 9.14 66.28 38.34
N ILE A 615 8.18 67.09 38.76
CA ILE A 615 6.77 66.97 38.34
C ILE A 615 6.49 68.13 37.38
N TRP A 616 5.96 67.80 36.22
CA TRP A 616 5.70 68.72 35.12
C TRP A 616 4.21 68.78 34.82
N ASP A 617 3.74 69.93 34.37
CA ASP A 617 2.46 70.01 33.66
C ASP A 617 2.64 69.41 32.26
N ALA A 618 1.88 68.36 31.94
CA ALA A 618 2.04 67.62 30.70
C ALA A 618 1.58 68.40 29.46
N THR A 619 0.87 69.52 29.63
CA THR A 619 0.32 70.33 28.54
C THR A 619 1.17 71.58 28.29
N SER A 620 1.49 72.36 29.33
CA SER A 620 2.33 73.55 29.21
C SER A 620 3.83 73.22 29.17
N GLY A 621 4.23 72.09 29.75
CA GLY A 621 5.64 71.72 29.94
C GLY A 621 6.33 72.41 31.11
N GLU A 622 5.60 73.17 31.92
CA GLU A 622 6.17 73.85 33.09
C GLU A 622 6.55 72.86 34.20
N CYS A 623 7.69 73.11 34.85
CA CYS A 623 8.10 72.37 36.05
C CYS A 623 7.28 72.86 37.24
N LEU A 624 6.36 72.03 37.73
CA LEU A 624 5.49 72.33 38.87
C LEU A 624 6.21 72.13 40.20
N GLN A 625 7.02 71.08 40.31
CA GLN A 625 7.76 70.74 41.52
C GLN A 625 9.13 70.14 41.19
N THR A 626 10.13 70.44 42.02
CA THR A 626 11.41 69.73 42.08
C THR A 626 11.54 69.11 43.47
N LEU A 627 11.58 67.78 43.53
CA LEU A 627 11.65 67.01 44.77
C LEU A 627 13.10 66.63 45.01
N GLU A 628 13.66 67.19 46.08
CA GLU A 628 15.02 66.93 46.54
C GLU A 628 14.96 66.08 47.82
N GLY A 629 15.86 65.11 47.94
CA GLY A 629 15.96 64.29 49.16
C GLY A 629 16.56 62.90 48.98
N HIS A 630 16.74 62.42 47.75
CA HIS A 630 17.59 61.26 47.48
C HIS A 630 19.06 61.66 47.49
N SER A 631 19.94 60.77 47.94
CA SER A 631 21.39 61.03 48.01
C SER A 631 22.17 60.54 46.80
N TYR A 632 21.54 59.71 45.97
CA TYR A 632 22.08 59.17 44.71
C TYR A 632 20.98 59.12 43.65
N GLY A 633 21.36 58.74 42.43
CA GLY A 633 20.49 58.79 41.26
C GLY A 633 19.15 58.09 41.48
N VAL A 634 18.08 58.73 41.02
CA VAL A 634 16.74 58.15 41.02
C VAL A 634 16.64 57.21 39.83
N THR A 635 16.14 56.00 40.04
CA THR A 635 16.11 54.93 39.01
C THR A 635 14.70 54.65 38.50
N SER A 636 13.68 54.95 39.30
CA SER A 636 12.28 54.65 38.99
C SER A 636 11.34 55.62 39.69
N VAL A 637 10.33 56.12 38.98
CA VAL A 637 9.24 56.94 39.52
C VAL A 637 7.88 56.41 39.07
N VAL A 638 6.88 56.52 39.93
CA VAL A 638 5.51 56.07 39.61
C VAL A 638 4.47 56.82 40.44
N PHE A 639 3.36 57.19 39.81
CA PHE A 639 2.22 57.78 40.51
C PHE A 639 1.34 56.72 41.17
N SER A 640 0.71 57.06 42.28
CA SER A 640 -0.47 56.32 42.76
C SER A 640 -1.63 56.52 41.79
N ASN A 641 -2.58 55.57 41.79
CA ASN A 641 -3.71 55.59 40.83
C ASN A 641 -4.62 56.83 40.97
N ASP A 642 -4.69 57.41 42.18
CA ASP A 642 -5.39 58.67 42.48
C ASP A 642 -4.58 59.94 42.10
N GLY A 643 -3.32 59.76 41.68
CA GLY A 643 -2.38 60.81 41.34
C GLY A 643 -1.91 61.68 42.50
N GLN A 644 -2.31 61.40 43.75
CA GLN A 644 -1.99 62.26 44.90
C GLN A 644 -0.60 62.00 45.46
N ARG A 645 -0.08 60.79 45.27
CA ARG A 645 1.25 60.40 45.72
C ARG A 645 2.13 60.00 44.55
N LEU A 646 3.42 60.23 44.73
CA LEU A 646 4.48 59.72 43.85
C LEU A 646 5.40 58.84 44.68
N SER A 647 5.86 57.72 44.14
CA SER A 647 6.95 56.96 44.76
C SER A 647 8.17 56.93 43.86
N SER A 648 9.33 56.84 44.50
CA SER A 648 10.62 56.81 43.82
C SER A 648 11.54 55.76 44.42
N GLY A 649 12.29 55.08 43.57
CA GLY A 649 13.42 54.22 43.95
C GLY A 649 14.74 54.89 43.54
N SER A 650 15.78 54.72 44.35
CA SER A 650 17.10 55.32 44.11
C SER A 650 18.25 54.35 44.40
N GLU A 651 19.40 54.66 43.83
CA GLU A 651 20.69 54.04 44.13
C GLU A 651 21.16 54.30 45.56
N ASP A 652 20.49 55.19 46.31
CA ASP A 652 20.73 55.38 47.74
C ASP A 652 20.12 54.27 48.62
N ASN A 653 19.64 53.19 48.00
CA ASN A 653 19.02 52.02 48.61
C ASN A 653 17.65 52.29 49.25
N THR A 654 17.06 53.48 49.05
CA THR A 654 15.77 53.84 49.64
C THR A 654 14.65 53.91 48.60
N VAL A 655 13.42 53.70 49.09
CA VAL A 655 12.21 54.11 48.38
C VAL A 655 11.64 55.32 49.11
N LYS A 656 11.24 56.37 48.41
CA LYS A 656 10.55 57.51 49.00
C LYS A 656 9.13 57.63 48.47
N VAL A 657 8.23 58.11 49.31
CA VAL A 657 6.84 58.44 48.96
C VAL A 657 6.65 59.93 49.17
N TRP A 658 6.13 60.61 48.15
CA TRP A 658 5.98 62.05 48.08
C TRP A 658 4.52 62.42 47.91
N ASP A 659 4.15 63.57 48.45
CA ASP A 659 2.91 64.25 48.09
C ASP A 659 3.10 64.94 46.74
N ALA A 660 2.32 64.56 45.73
CA ALA A 660 2.52 65.01 44.36
C ALA A 660 2.10 66.48 44.11
N THR A 661 1.46 67.12 45.09
CA THR A 661 0.95 68.50 44.97
C THR A 661 1.88 69.49 45.67
N SER A 662 2.24 69.20 46.93
CA SER A 662 3.14 70.01 47.75
C SER A 662 4.61 69.70 47.55
N GLY A 663 4.94 68.52 47.02
CA GLY A 663 6.31 68.03 46.88
C GLY A 663 6.96 67.53 48.17
N ALA A 664 6.21 67.46 49.28
CA ALA A 664 6.75 67.00 50.55
C ALA A 664 7.06 65.50 50.53
N CYS A 665 8.21 65.09 51.09
CA CYS A 665 8.51 63.69 51.35
C CYS A 665 7.65 63.19 52.52
N LEU A 666 6.70 62.30 52.23
CA LEU A 666 5.80 61.70 53.21
C LEU A 666 6.46 60.53 53.96
N GLN A 667 7.21 59.69 53.25
CA GLN A 667 7.86 58.50 53.81
C GLN A 667 9.22 58.26 53.16
N THR A 668 10.18 57.78 53.96
CA THR A 668 11.43 57.17 53.48
C THR A 668 11.48 55.74 53.97
N LEU A 669 11.50 54.80 53.03
CA LEU A 669 11.45 53.37 53.27
C LEU A 669 12.86 52.80 53.14
N GLU A 670 13.46 52.48 54.28
CA GLU A 670 14.80 51.91 54.38
C GLU A 670 14.70 50.40 54.61
N GLY A 671 15.61 49.65 53.99
CA GLY A 671 15.70 48.20 54.21
C GLY A 671 16.28 47.39 53.07
N HIS A 672 16.50 47.98 51.89
CA HIS A 672 17.34 47.37 50.85
C HIS A 672 18.82 47.59 51.15
N SER A 673 19.66 46.63 50.75
CA SER A 673 21.13 46.69 50.98
C SER A 673 21.91 47.22 49.78
N TYR A 674 21.26 47.36 48.63
CA TYR A 674 21.80 47.93 47.39
C TYR A 674 20.71 48.75 46.67
N GLY A 675 21.11 49.44 45.60
CA GLY A 675 20.26 50.37 44.87
C GLY A 675 18.92 49.77 44.47
N VAL A 676 17.85 50.55 44.68
CA VAL A 676 16.51 50.20 44.22
C VAL A 676 16.44 50.45 42.73
N THR A 677 15.90 49.52 41.97
CA THR A 677 15.85 49.57 40.50
C THR A 677 14.46 49.87 39.96
N SER A 678 13.42 49.58 40.75
CA SER A 678 12.03 49.70 40.32
C SER A 678 11.11 49.85 41.52
N VAL A 679 10.07 50.67 41.35
CA VAL A 679 9.00 50.86 42.32
C VAL A 679 7.65 50.84 41.62
N VAL A 680 6.62 50.33 42.31
CA VAL A 680 5.24 50.30 41.78
C VAL A 680 4.23 50.37 42.92
N PHE A 681 3.12 51.07 42.71
CA PHE A 681 1.97 51.08 43.62
C PHE A 681 1.00 49.94 43.34
N SER A 682 0.36 49.41 44.38
CA SER A 682 -0.86 48.63 44.22
C SER A 682 -1.99 49.53 43.72
N ASN A 683 -3.01 48.94 43.08
CA ASN A 683 -4.13 49.71 42.52
C ASN A 683 -4.85 50.61 43.55
N ASP A 684 -5.02 50.07 44.77
CA ASP A 684 -5.66 50.77 45.88
C ASP A 684 -4.72 51.78 46.55
N GLY A 685 -3.49 51.90 46.06
CA GLY A 685 -2.43 52.78 46.57
C GLY A 685 -1.96 52.43 47.97
N GLN A 686 -2.43 51.33 48.58
CA GLN A 686 -2.11 51.01 49.97
C GLN A 686 -0.75 50.33 50.12
N ARG A 687 -0.23 49.73 49.05
CA ARG A 687 1.05 49.03 49.07
C ARG A 687 1.99 49.53 48.00
N LEU A 688 3.28 49.39 48.28
CA LEU A 688 4.37 49.59 47.34
C LEU A 688 5.17 48.29 47.19
N ALA A 689 5.65 48.01 45.99
CA ALA A 689 6.62 46.97 45.75
C ALA A 689 7.89 47.63 45.22
N SER A 690 9.03 47.18 45.71
CA SER A 690 10.34 47.60 45.21
C SER A 690 11.21 46.41 44.87
N GLY A 691 12.00 46.54 43.82
CA GLY A 691 13.08 45.63 43.46
C GLY A 691 14.44 46.29 43.62
N SER A 692 15.46 45.55 44.04
CA SER A 692 16.81 46.06 44.26
C SER A 692 17.91 45.14 43.69
N TRP A 693 19.11 45.71 43.50
CA TRP A 693 20.34 44.97 43.26
C TRP A 693 20.79 44.10 44.44
N ASP A 694 20.09 44.11 45.58
CA ASP A 694 20.35 43.21 46.71
C ASP A 694 19.72 41.82 46.53
N ASN A 695 19.22 41.51 45.32
CA ASN A 695 18.53 40.28 44.97
C ASN A 695 17.22 40.08 45.75
N THR A 696 16.62 41.14 46.29
CA THR A 696 15.33 41.06 46.98
C THR A 696 14.29 41.96 46.36
N ALA A 697 13.03 41.54 46.48
CA ALA A 697 11.90 42.45 46.34
C ALA A 697 11.22 42.65 47.69
N LYS A 698 10.79 43.88 47.98
CA LYS A 698 10.10 44.20 49.23
C LYS A 698 8.71 44.72 48.96
N ILE A 699 7.77 44.35 49.81
CA ILE A 699 6.43 44.92 49.86
C ILE A 699 6.33 45.81 51.08
N TRP A 700 5.88 47.03 50.87
CA TRP A 700 5.74 48.06 51.88
C TRP A 700 4.28 48.47 52.02
N ASP A 701 3.92 48.89 53.22
CA ASP A 701 2.71 49.67 53.44
C ASP A 701 2.98 51.12 53.03
N ALA A 702 2.21 51.64 52.07
CA ALA A 702 2.48 52.96 51.47
C ALA A 702 2.11 54.14 52.37
N THR A 703 1.43 53.89 53.49
CA THR A 703 0.97 54.93 54.43
C THR A 703 1.87 55.00 55.65
N SER A 704 2.15 53.85 56.27
CA SER A 704 3.00 53.73 57.46
C SER A 704 4.49 53.59 57.14
N GLY A 705 4.82 53.19 55.91
CA GLY A 705 6.19 52.91 55.49
C GLY A 705 6.77 51.58 56.01
N ALA A 706 5.97 50.77 56.70
CA ALA A 706 6.44 49.50 57.24
C ALA A 706 6.74 48.50 56.10
N CYS A 707 7.89 47.80 56.20
CA CYS A 707 8.17 46.65 55.35
C CYS A 707 7.26 45.49 55.77
N LEU A 708 6.31 45.12 54.91
CA LEU A 708 5.35 44.06 55.14
C LEU A 708 5.93 42.68 54.80
N ARG A 709 6.76 42.59 53.76
CA ARG A 709 7.43 41.34 53.34
C ARG A 709 8.74 41.64 52.63
N THR A 710 9.76 40.84 52.92
CA THR A 710 10.94 40.68 52.05
C THR A 710 10.80 39.36 51.29
N LEU A 711 11.03 39.41 49.99
CA LEU A 711 11.01 38.26 49.10
C LEU A 711 12.45 37.97 48.70
N GLU A 712 12.94 36.82 49.15
CA GLU A 712 14.32 36.35 49.04
C GLU A 712 14.35 35.03 48.25
N GLY A 713 15.54 34.60 47.83
CA GLY A 713 15.74 33.38 47.02
C GLY A 713 16.05 33.65 45.55
N HIS A 714 16.35 34.90 45.20
CA HIS A 714 16.81 35.29 43.87
C HIS A 714 18.33 35.15 43.80
N SER A 715 18.82 34.50 42.75
CA SER A 715 20.26 34.27 42.55
C SER A 715 21.00 35.46 41.92
N ASP A 716 20.29 36.53 41.55
CA ASP A 716 20.80 37.70 40.83
C ASP A 716 19.84 38.91 41.02
N TYR A 717 20.22 40.07 40.48
CA TYR A 717 19.56 41.37 40.64
C TYR A 717 18.10 41.40 40.21
N VAL A 718 17.36 42.31 40.82
CA VAL A 718 15.95 42.55 40.55
C VAL A 718 15.83 43.83 39.76
N THR A 719 15.26 43.79 38.55
CA THR A 719 15.24 44.97 37.67
C THR A 719 13.85 45.56 37.38
N SER A 720 12.75 44.94 37.80
CA SER A 720 11.39 45.46 37.58
C SER A 720 10.36 44.75 38.46
N ALA A 721 9.39 45.49 39.02
CA ALA A 721 8.24 45.02 39.81
C ALA A 721 6.91 45.64 39.30
N ILE A 722 5.80 44.90 39.33
CA ILE A 722 4.46 45.33 38.85
C ILE A 722 3.32 44.70 39.70
N PHE A 723 2.24 45.44 39.97
CA PHE A 723 0.99 44.97 40.64
C PHE A 723 -0.17 44.76 39.65
N SER A 724 -1.15 43.90 39.97
CA SER A 724 -2.38 43.67 39.17
C SER A 724 -3.68 44.03 39.91
N ASN A 725 -4.74 44.42 39.19
CA ASN A 725 -5.97 45.03 39.73
C ASN A 725 -7.19 44.07 39.79
N ASP A 726 -8.05 44.21 40.82
CA ASP A 726 -9.49 43.86 40.75
C ASP A 726 -10.32 44.55 41.88
N GLU A 727 -11.51 45.09 41.55
CA GLU A 727 -12.42 45.85 42.44
C GLU A 727 -13.79 45.17 42.65
N LYS A 728 -14.25 45.04 43.92
CA LYS A 728 -15.58 45.50 44.42
C LYS A 728 -15.85 45.15 45.90
N ARG A 729 -16.52 46.06 46.61
CA ARG A 729 -17.02 45.99 48.01
C ARG A 729 -18.44 45.38 48.07
N LEU A 730 -18.74 44.59 49.11
CA LEU A 730 -20.11 44.37 49.64
C LEU A 730 -20.11 44.41 51.18
N ALA A 731 -21.21 44.93 51.73
CA ALA A 731 -21.44 45.16 53.16
C ALA A 731 -22.06 43.95 53.89
N SER A 732 -21.64 43.75 55.16
CA SER A 732 -22.34 43.16 56.34
C SER A 732 -23.06 41.79 56.20
N LYS A 733 -22.89 40.76 57.04
CA LYS A 733 -22.83 40.63 58.52
C LYS A 733 -22.36 39.18 58.94
N PRO A 734 -22.01 38.92 60.23
CA PRO A 734 -21.41 37.67 60.76
C PRO A 734 -22.38 36.87 61.69
N PRO A 735 -21.97 35.91 62.56
CA PRO A 735 -20.94 34.85 62.51
C PRO A 735 -21.49 33.44 62.89
N GLY A 736 -20.69 32.38 62.72
CA GLY A 736 -20.90 31.06 63.33
C GLY A 736 -19.60 30.27 63.45
N ASP A 737 -19.13 30.07 64.68
CA ASP A 737 -17.88 29.40 65.10
C ASP A 737 -17.87 27.88 64.87
N GLN A 738 -16.74 27.29 64.45
CA GLN A 738 -15.81 26.54 65.33
C GLN A 738 -14.67 25.82 64.55
N PRO A 739 -13.55 25.46 65.24
CA PRO A 739 -12.22 25.33 64.64
C PRO A 739 -11.77 23.87 64.40
N SER A 740 -10.94 23.63 63.39
CA SER A 740 -10.09 22.43 63.34
C SER A 740 -8.79 22.66 62.56
N LEU A 741 -7.73 22.05 63.10
CA LEU A 741 -6.34 22.15 62.68
C LEU A 741 -6.12 21.66 61.24
N TYR A 742 -5.71 22.57 60.35
CA TYR A 742 -4.90 22.27 59.17
C TYR A 742 -3.70 23.23 59.14
N PRO A 743 -2.51 22.80 58.71
CA PRO A 743 -1.38 23.70 58.51
C PRO A 743 -1.80 24.74 57.47
N LYS A 744 -1.74 26.02 57.86
CA LYS A 744 -2.17 27.21 57.10
C LYS A 744 -1.95 27.02 55.60
N LEU A 745 -3.03 26.76 54.85
CA LEU A 745 -3.01 26.75 53.39
C LEU A 745 -2.49 28.11 52.91
N TYR A 746 -1.40 28.10 52.16
CA TYR A 746 -1.02 29.26 51.36
C TYR A 746 -2.12 29.42 50.29
N ASN A 747 -2.82 30.55 50.32
CA ASN A 747 -3.97 30.82 49.45
C ASN A 747 -3.63 30.83 47.95
N TYR A 748 -2.33 30.87 47.59
CA TYR A 748 -1.86 30.99 46.22
C TYR A 748 -0.83 29.91 45.86
N THR A 749 -0.99 29.32 44.68
CA THR A 749 -0.08 28.34 44.09
C THR A 749 0.20 28.71 42.63
N LEU A 750 1.26 28.17 42.06
CA LEU A 750 1.52 28.31 40.63
C LEU A 750 0.93 27.09 39.91
N SER A 751 0.32 27.29 38.75
CA SER A 751 -0.09 26.18 37.90
C SER A 751 1.13 25.35 37.49
N THR A 752 0.93 24.08 37.20
CA THR A 752 1.99 23.14 36.83
C THR A 752 2.80 23.58 35.60
N ASP A 753 2.22 24.43 34.75
CA ASP A 753 2.83 25.02 33.55
C ASP A 753 3.46 26.41 33.78
N THR A 754 3.54 26.86 35.03
CA THR A 754 4.06 28.17 35.49
C THR A 754 3.38 29.41 34.89
N ALA A 755 2.33 29.22 34.10
CA ALA A 755 1.67 30.26 33.32
C ALA A 755 0.52 30.95 34.08
N TRP A 756 0.07 30.38 35.19
CA TRP A 756 -1.01 30.95 35.99
C TRP A 756 -0.65 30.98 37.47
N ILE A 757 -0.94 32.10 38.10
CA ILE A 757 -1.08 32.14 39.55
C ILE A 757 -2.50 31.73 39.90
N MET A 758 -2.60 30.73 40.75
CA MET A 758 -3.80 30.05 41.16
C MET A 758 -4.15 30.48 42.59
N GLN A 759 -5.43 30.75 42.87
CA GLN A 759 -5.94 30.97 44.22
C GLN A 759 -7.03 29.94 44.52
N HIS A 760 -6.89 29.16 45.59
CA HIS A 760 -7.80 28.04 45.91
C HIS A 760 -8.08 27.09 44.72
N GLY A 761 -7.06 26.83 43.88
CA GLY A 761 -7.18 25.96 42.70
C GLY A 761 -7.84 26.61 41.46
N GLN A 762 -8.14 27.91 41.49
CA GLN A 762 -8.67 28.66 40.34
C GLN A 762 -7.63 29.60 39.74
N ARG A 763 -7.59 29.68 38.40
CA ARG A 763 -6.71 30.58 37.64
C ARG A 763 -7.07 32.05 37.94
N LYS A 764 -6.12 32.83 38.45
CA LYS A 764 -6.33 34.25 38.80
C LYS A 764 -5.54 35.22 37.95
N LEU A 765 -4.26 34.97 37.72
CA LEU A 765 -3.44 35.86 36.90
C LEU A 765 -2.60 35.05 35.92
N TRP A 766 -2.68 35.41 34.65
CA TRP A 766 -1.89 34.79 33.58
C TRP A 766 -0.55 35.51 33.43
N LEU A 767 0.52 34.72 33.25
CA LEU A 767 1.90 35.19 33.13
C LEU A 767 2.42 34.90 31.71
N PRO A 768 2.67 35.94 30.89
CA PRO A 768 3.31 35.79 29.58
C PRO A 768 4.66 35.05 29.67
N PRO A 769 5.14 34.33 28.62
CA PRO A 769 6.41 33.59 28.63
C PRO A 769 7.64 34.33 29.22
N PRO A 770 7.92 35.60 28.88
CA PRO A 770 9.03 36.35 29.49
C PRO A 770 8.80 36.69 30.97
N CYS A 771 7.55 36.60 31.44
CA CYS A 771 7.09 36.84 32.80
C CYS A 771 6.75 35.56 33.58
N ARG A 772 7.21 34.39 33.11
CA ARG A 772 7.09 33.13 33.84
C ARG A 772 8.22 32.95 34.86
N PRO A 773 7.89 32.57 36.10
CA PRO A 773 8.88 32.50 37.15
C PRO A 773 9.79 31.26 37.03
N THR A 774 11.10 31.43 37.16
CA THR A 774 12.05 30.39 37.55
C THR A 774 11.90 30.00 39.02
N THR A 775 11.50 30.95 39.88
CA THR A 775 11.20 30.72 41.30
C THR A 775 9.89 31.41 41.70
N PHE A 776 9.07 30.74 42.50
CA PHE A 776 7.77 31.21 42.98
C PHE A 776 7.69 31.13 44.50
N VAL A 777 7.30 32.22 45.17
CA VAL A 777 7.07 32.25 46.62
C VAL A 777 5.70 32.84 46.91
N ALA A 778 4.92 32.22 47.79
CA ALA A 778 3.57 32.67 48.15
C ALA A 778 3.47 33.02 49.63
N SER A 779 2.67 34.03 49.96
CA SER A 779 2.18 34.28 51.32
C SER A 779 0.67 34.47 51.33
N GLN A 780 0.07 34.65 52.51
CA GLN A 780 -1.37 34.85 52.68
C GLN A 780 -1.96 36.03 51.88
N THR A 781 -1.14 37.02 51.50
CA THR A 781 -1.60 38.30 50.91
C THR A 781 -0.95 38.64 49.55
N GLY A 782 -0.26 37.68 48.92
CA GLY A 782 0.38 37.86 47.61
C GLY A 782 1.42 36.81 47.25
N VAL A 783 1.98 36.87 46.05
CA VAL A 783 3.08 36.03 45.53
C VAL A 783 4.24 36.88 45.02
N GLY A 784 5.44 36.31 45.01
CA GLY A 784 6.62 36.82 44.33
C GLY A 784 7.03 35.89 43.19
N LEU A 785 7.40 36.45 42.04
CA LEU A 785 7.80 35.76 40.82
C LEU A 785 9.21 36.18 40.43
N VAL A 786 10.10 35.22 40.19
CA VAL A 786 11.48 35.47 39.73
C VAL A 786 11.59 35.09 38.27
N LEU A 787 11.85 36.02 37.35
CA LEU A 787 11.85 35.70 35.91
C LEU A 787 13.22 35.26 35.41
N SER A 788 13.25 34.49 34.31
CA SER A 788 14.49 34.01 33.66
C SER A 788 15.40 35.14 33.11
N PHE A 789 14.94 36.38 33.15
CA PHE A 789 15.66 37.58 32.70
C PHE A 789 15.82 38.65 33.79
N LYS A 790 16.08 38.27 35.05
CA LYS A 790 16.52 39.20 36.12
C LYS A 790 15.47 40.23 36.58
N ARG A 791 14.19 39.89 36.56
CA ARG A 791 13.07 40.73 37.02
C ARG A 791 12.30 40.02 38.13
N ILE A 792 11.85 40.75 39.17
CA ILE A 792 10.95 40.20 40.19
C ILE A 792 9.61 40.89 40.14
N ILE A 793 8.59 40.14 39.78
CA ILE A 793 7.22 40.62 39.84
C ILE A 793 6.63 40.22 41.19
N VAL A 794 6.19 41.21 41.99
CA VAL A 794 5.47 40.95 43.24
C VAL A 794 4.00 41.26 43.08
N ILE A 795 3.16 40.23 43.17
CA ILE A 795 1.73 40.34 42.96
C ILE A 795 1.02 40.15 44.30
N GLY A 796 0.49 41.24 44.86
CA GLY A 796 -0.42 41.17 46.00
C GLY A 796 -1.77 40.58 45.59
N PHE A 797 -2.35 39.69 46.41
CA PHE A 797 -3.69 39.15 46.20
C PHE A 797 -4.49 39.22 47.51
N ARG A 798 -5.75 39.65 47.45
CA ARG A 798 -6.63 39.77 48.64
C ARG A 798 -7.14 38.41 49.12
N SER A 799 -7.11 38.20 50.44
CA SER A 799 -7.86 37.13 51.11
C SER A 799 -9.35 37.43 51.00
N LEU A 800 -10.16 36.41 50.71
CA LEU A 800 -11.59 36.42 50.97
C LEU A 800 -11.77 36.28 52.47
N ASP A 801 -12.12 37.38 53.16
CA ASP A 801 -12.99 37.42 54.34
C ASP A 801 -13.55 38.85 54.48
#